data_AF-A0A2S9D208-F1
#
_entry.id   AF-A0A2S9D208-F1
#
_cell.length_a   1.000
_cell.length_b   1.000
_cell.length_c   1.000
_cell.angle_alpha   90.00
_cell.angle_beta   90.00
_cell.angle_gamma   90.00
#
_symmetry.space_group_name_H-M   'P 1'
#
loop_
_entity.id
_entity.type
_entity.pdbx_description
1 polymer ?
#
loop_
_entity_poly.entity_id
_entity_poly.type
_entity_poly.pdbx_seq_one_letter_code
_entity_poly.pdbx_strand_id
1 'polypeptide(L)'
;MRKILFCLMAILVSSNFYSQVNISATAGTATGTYTTLKGAFDAINAGTHQGAITISITANTTETATASLNASGGATSYTSVAIKPATGVTATISGDIASAPLVRIQGSNITLDGSNAASGTTRDLTLTNTSTTAPQVLTFIAASAAAANTNIMVKNLNIINGMNNSSALVMYDGAATPTGGFFNNVTIQNNAVKKAYMGIYLFAATAAGNGANTLVTGNDISASGADANRLGGIYVQGADGVTVSNNTLGNFETTNAEIKRGIWFATATVNSSIISNTITNLGYTGTGAGGASGITITSGSTGASAVANIMVSGNTISNFNSSGTGSLFTGIYAGGTLTTGMTIINNKINGVKNTNVSGYGAQGIYLSTTSLISNTLVANNIVSGVAGYGYATTGGVNDNGNGIVVAAGGGYKLYYNTVVMNVSQTVAGRPSALNITSGVTGAGGIDIRNNLFVNTQTQAGDRYAIYAGAASSVFSTINYNNFYSSGTNLGYIGGLAKATLADIQAGFGGNVNSLNVLPVFVSATDFHLSATGNAALDNKGTPVVEVTLDADGNIRNALTPDLGSFEFTAAVLAVNEAAKKNTVNVYPNPVVDYLYINNDSRIKDIEVYNVSGQRILSETINAEKGSVDLRRAAAGVYILKVNTEKGSQSLKIIKK
;
A
#
# COMPACT_ATOMS: atom_id res chain seq x y z
N MET A 1 30.31 78.33 -43.72
CA MET A 1 29.18 77.37 -43.76
C MET A 1 29.79 75.98 -43.96
N ARG A 2 29.85 75.12 -42.93
CA ARG A 2 28.94 73.94 -42.72
C ARG A 2 29.19 72.85 -43.78
N LYS A 3 29.66 71.61 -43.53
CA LYS A 3 29.25 70.59 -42.52
C LYS A 3 30.32 69.46 -42.48
N ILE A 4 30.79 69.09 -41.29
CA ILE A 4 30.53 67.82 -40.55
C ILE A 4 31.13 66.56 -41.21
N LEU A 5 32.29 66.15 -40.70
CA LEU A 5 32.88 64.82 -40.84
C LEU A 5 32.33 63.95 -39.70
N PHE A 6 31.61 62.87 -40.03
CA PHE A 6 31.02 61.95 -39.06
C PHE A 6 32.03 60.83 -38.77
N CYS A 7 32.64 60.84 -37.57
CA CYS A 7 33.37 59.69 -37.03
C CYS A 7 32.34 58.66 -36.54
N LEU A 8 32.23 57.52 -37.23
CA LEU A 8 31.51 56.35 -36.73
C LEU A 8 32.44 55.57 -35.80
N MET A 9 32.39 55.88 -34.50
CA MET A 9 33.08 55.12 -33.46
C MET A 9 32.24 53.86 -33.20
N ALA A 10 32.71 52.70 -33.67
CA ALA A 10 32.13 51.42 -33.35
C ALA A 10 32.35 51.13 -31.87
N ILE A 11 31.32 51.33 -31.05
CA ILE A 11 31.28 50.83 -29.68
C ILE A 11 31.08 49.32 -29.78
N LEU A 12 32.19 48.57 -29.72
CA LEU A 12 32.17 47.16 -29.34
C LEU A 12 31.72 47.11 -27.89
N VAL A 13 30.41 46.93 -27.66
CA VAL A 13 29.90 46.49 -26.37
C VAL A 13 30.43 45.07 -26.18
N SER A 14 31.48 44.92 -25.40
CA SER A 14 31.91 43.62 -24.88
C SER A 14 30.74 43.07 -24.06
N SER A 15 29.94 42.19 -24.65
CA SER A 15 28.99 41.39 -23.89
C SER A 15 29.80 40.52 -22.94
N ASN A 16 29.82 40.89 -21.66
CA ASN A 16 30.37 40.03 -20.62
C ASN A 16 29.56 38.73 -20.61
N PHE A 17 30.08 37.67 -21.21
CA PHE A 17 29.56 36.34 -21.04
C PHE A 17 29.86 35.95 -19.58
N TYR A 18 28.88 36.13 -18.69
CA TYR A 18 29.00 35.63 -17.33
C TYR A 18 29.17 34.11 -17.40
N SER A 19 30.17 33.58 -16.69
CA SER A 19 30.25 32.14 -16.47
C SER A 19 29.06 31.69 -15.62
N GLN A 20 28.41 30.62 -16.07
CA GLN A 20 27.19 30.07 -15.48
C GLN A 20 27.47 28.78 -14.70
N VAL A 21 28.69 28.26 -14.82
CA VAL A 21 29.15 27.01 -14.21
C VAL A 21 30.56 27.19 -13.68
N ASN A 22 30.72 27.04 -12.36
CA ASN A 22 32.02 27.09 -11.68
C ASN A 22 32.48 25.69 -11.29
N ILE A 23 33.77 25.40 -11.40
CA ILE A 23 34.39 24.16 -10.94
C ILE A 23 35.35 24.45 -9.80
N SER A 24 35.35 23.58 -8.79
CA SER A 24 36.43 23.40 -7.83
C SER A 24 36.91 21.94 -7.86
N ALA A 25 38.21 21.71 -7.90
CA ALA A 25 38.83 20.39 -8.01
C ALA A 25 40.02 20.26 -7.03
N THR A 26 40.27 19.05 -6.51
CA THR A 26 41.39 18.81 -5.58
C THR A 26 42.70 18.45 -6.28
N ALA A 27 42.67 18.17 -7.59
CA ALA A 27 43.86 17.90 -8.40
C ALA A 27 43.68 18.45 -9.83
N GLY A 28 44.77 18.52 -10.60
CA GLY A 28 44.79 19.23 -11.88
C GLY A 28 44.65 20.74 -11.67
N THR A 29 43.92 21.41 -12.56
CA THR A 29 43.55 22.82 -12.39
C THR A 29 42.47 22.94 -11.32
N ALA A 30 42.78 23.62 -10.21
CA ALA A 30 41.90 23.62 -9.03
C ALA A 30 40.57 24.37 -9.23
N THR A 31 40.50 25.33 -10.14
CA THR A 31 39.29 26.14 -10.39
C THR A 31 39.08 26.36 -11.87
N GLY A 32 37.82 26.42 -12.32
CA GLY A 32 37.48 26.71 -13.71
C GLY A 32 36.10 27.33 -13.84
N THR A 33 35.86 28.05 -14.94
CA THR A 33 34.60 28.74 -15.23
C THR A 33 34.16 28.42 -16.65
N TYR A 34 32.90 28.01 -16.81
CA TYR A 34 32.32 27.59 -18.08
C TYR A 34 30.97 28.26 -18.30
N THR A 35 30.52 28.29 -19.54
CA THR A 35 29.18 28.78 -19.92
C THR A 35 28.15 27.65 -19.88
N THR A 36 28.54 26.38 -19.97
CA THR A 36 27.59 25.26 -19.93
C THR A 36 28.12 24.08 -19.11
N LEU A 37 27.23 23.17 -18.70
CA LEU A 37 27.63 21.94 -18.03
C LEU A 37 28.43 21.04 -18.97
N LYS A 38 28.09 21.02 -20.27
CA LYS A 38 28.89 20.31 -21.26
C LYS A 38 30.33 20.84 -21.31
N GLY A 39 30.53 22.16 -21.33
CA GLY A 39 31.88 22.75 -21.33
C GLY A 39 32.70 22.33 -20.11
N ALA A 40 32.07 22.30 -18.94
CA ALA A 40 32.66 21.77 -17.70
C ALA A 40 33.03 20.29 -17.82
N PHE A 41 32.13 19.45 -18.34
CA PHE A 41 32.40 18.03 -18.57
C PHE A 41 33.49 17.78 -19.60
N ASP A 42 33.53 18.52 -20.71
CA ASP A 42 34.57 18.40 -21.73
C ASP A 42 35.97 18.65 -21.12
N ALA A 43 36.09 19.65 -20.23
CA ALA A 43 37.35 19.94 -19.54
C ALA A 43 37.75 18.85 -18.53
N ILE A 44 36.79 18.27 -17.79
CA ILE A 44 37.03 17.12 -16.92
C ILE A 44 37.48 15.91 -17.74
N ASN A 45 36.80 15.64 -18.86
CA ASN A 45 37.10 14.51 -19.73
C ASN A 45 38.52 14.62 -20.34
N ALA A 46 38.96 15.85 -20.62
CA ALA A 46 40.30 16.16 -21.10
C ALA A 46 41.39 16.14 -19.99
N GLY A 47 41.03 15.88 -18.74
CA GLY A 47 41.96 15.81 -17.60
C GLY A 47 42.37 17.17 -17.02
N THR A 48 41.65 18.25 -17.37
CA THR A 48 41.92 19.60 -16.85
C THR A 48 41.64 19.68 -15.36
N HIS A 49 40.52 19.12 -14.92
CA HIS A 49 40.11 19.06 -13.53
C HIS A 49 40.11 17.61 -13.06
N GLN A 50 40.76 17.34 -11.93
CA GLN A 50 40.99 15.99 -11.44
C GLN A 50 40.71 15.85 -9.93
N GLY A 51 40.72 14.62 -9.42
CA GLY A 51 40.46 14.33 -8.02
C GLY A 51 38.99 14.50 -7.66
N ALA A 52 38.68 15.05 -6.48
CA ALA A 52 37.30 15.34 -6.11
C ALA A 52 36.88 16.67 -6.75
N ILE A 53 35.76 16.66 -7.47
CA ILE A 53 35.29 17.78 -8.28
C ILE A 53 33.91 18.21 -7.81
N THR A 54 33.74 19.52 -7.61
CA THR A 54 32.43 20.16 -7.39
C THR A 54 32.14 21.10 -8.54
N ILE A 55 30.98 20.91 -9.17
CA ILE A 55 30.43 21.75 -10.22
C ILE A 55 29.27 22.54 -9.61
N SER A 56 29.44 23.86 -9.53
CA SER A 56 28.45 24.80 -9.00
C SER A 56 27.75 25.55 -10.13
N ILE A 57 26.43 25.39 -10.24
CA ILE A 57 25.59 26.08 -11.23
C ILE A 57 25.18 27.44 -10.67
N THR A 58 25.67 28.53 -11.28
CA THR A 58 25.47 29.90 -10.78
C THR A 58 24.35 30.65 -11.49
N ALA A 59 23.91 30.16 -12.65
CA ALA A 59 22.80 30.70 -13.42
C ALA A 59 22.26 29.64 -14.41
N ASN A 60 21.20 29.98 -15.15
CA ASN A 60 20.67 29.09 -16.19
C ASN A 60 21.70 28.83 -17.29
N THR A 61 21.74 27.61 -17.81
CA THR A 61 22.54 27.22 -18.98
C THR A 61 21.65 26.59 -20.06
N THR A 62 22.15 26.61 -21.29
CA THR A 62 21.53 25.91 -22.42
C THR A 62 22.58 25.04 -23.11
N GLU A 63 22.37 23.74 -23.10
CA GLU A 63 23.18 22.77 -23.82
C GLU A 63 22.71 22.68 -25.28
N THR A 64 23.65 22.72 -26.22
CA THR A 64 23.39 22.54 -27.67
C THR A 64 23.65 21.11 -28.15
N ALA A 65 24.21 20.27 -27.28
CA ALA A 65 24.46 18.85 -27.48
C ALA A 65 24.47 18.18 -26.10
N THR A 66 24.39 16.84 -26.04
CA THR A 66 24.44 16.13 -24.75
C THR A 66 25.69 16.49 -23.94
N ALA A 67 25.51 16.94 -22.70
CA ALA A 67 26.57 17.05 -21.71
C ALA A 67 26.98 15.64 -21.26
N SER A 68 28.14 15.15 -21.71
CA SER A 68 28.61 13.80 -21.42
C SER A 68 29.81 13.79 -20.48
N LEU A 69 29.69 13.15 -19.32
CA LEU A 69 30.80 12.87 -18.41
C LEU A 69 31.25 11.41 -18.60
N ASN A 70 32.52 11.21 -18.94
CA ASN A 70 33.10 9.89 -19.12
C ASN A 70 33.36 9.22 -17.77
N ALA A 71 33.51 7.89 -17.78
CA ALA A 71 34.03 7.18 -16.62
C ALA A 71 35.46 7.65 -16.30
N SER A 72 35.80 7.69 -15.02
CA SER A 72 37.18 7.92 -14.59
C SER A 72 38.06 6.78 -15.11
N GLY A 73 39.12 7.13 -15.84
CA GLY A 73 40.01 6.26 -16.58
C GLY A 73 40.74 7.03 -17.69
N GLY A 74 42.05 6.78 -17.86
CA GLY A 74 42.86 7.49 -18.85
C GLY A 74 42.99 8.99 -18.52
N ALA A 75 42.61 9.86 -19.47
CA ALA A 75 42.67 11.31 -19.29
C ALA A 75 41.60 11.84 -18.31
N THR A 76 40.42 11.22 -18.28
CA THR A 76 39.37 11.56 -17.32
C THR A 76 39.75 11.01 -15.96
N SER A 77 40.03 11.85 -14.95
CA SER A 77 40.62 11.38 -13.69
C SER A 77 39.98 12.08 -12.48
N TYR A 78 38.82 11.59 -12.05
CA TYR A 78 38.15 12.06 -10.83
C TYR A 78 37.94 10.92 -9.83
N THR A 79 37.92 11.28 -8.54
CA THR A 79 37.51 10.39 -7.44
C THR A 79 36.02 10.54 -7.13
N SER A 80 35.47 11.73 -7.31
CA SER A 80 34.04 12.02 -7.20
C SER A 80 33.66 13.27 -7.98
N VAL A 81 32.42 13.35 -8.46
CA VAL A 81 31.86 14.57 -9.05
C VAL A 81 30.55 14.91 -8.36
N ALA A 82 30.46 16.11 -7.79
CA ALA A 82 29.23 16.67 -7.22
C ALA A 82 28.73 17.83 -8.09
N ILE A 83 27.45 17.83 -8.47
CA ILE A 83 26.81 18.85 -9.31
C ILE A 83 25.65 19.45 -8.50
N LYS A 84 25.68 20.77 -8.31
CA LYS A 84 24.78 21.46 -7.37
C LYS A 84 24.58 22.94 -7.76
N PRO A 85 23.40 23.55 -7.54
CA PRO A 85 23.26 25.01 -7.68
C PRO A 85 24.02 25.76 -6.57
N ALA A 86 24.60 26.91 -6.92
CA ALA A 86 25.24 27.79 -5.94
C ALA A 86 24.24 28.24 -4.86
N THR A 87 24.72 28.58 -3.66
CA THR A 87 23.86 29.01 -2.56
C THR A 87 22.99 30.20 -2.96
N GLY A 88 21.68 30.10 -2.69
CA GLY A 88 20.69 31.11 -3.06
C GLY A 88 20.33 31.16 -4.54
N VAL A 89 20.87 30.25 -5.37
CA VAL A 89 20.56 30.17 -6.80
C VAL A 89 19.48 29.11 -7.05
N THR A 90 18.49 29.48 -7.84
CA THR A 90 17.57 28.55 -8.51
C THR A 90 17.90 28.59 -10.00
N ALA A 91 18.33 27.47 -10.56
CA ALA A 91 18.87 27.41 -11.93
C ALA A 91 18.20 26.32 -12.76
N THR A 92 18.23 26.52 -14.08
CA THR A 92 17.78 25.55 -15.08
C THR A 92 18.91 25.26 -16.05
N ILE A 93 19.24 23.97 -16.20
CA ILE A 93 20.04 23.46 -17.31
C ILE A 93 19.04 22.95 -18.34
N SER A 94 18.99 23.60 -19.50
CA SER A 94 18.04 23.28 -20.57
C SER A 94 18.73 22.86 -21.86
N GLY A 95 18.00 22.29 -22.81
CA GLY A 95 18.49 22.02 -24.16
C GLY A 95 17.42 21.35 -25.02
N ASP A 96 17.41 21.63 -26.32
CA ASP A 96 16.59 20.90 -27.30
C ASP A 96 17.41 19.77 -27.90
N ILE A 97 17.49 18.65 -27.17
CA ILE A 97 18.34 17.51 -27.54
C ILE A 97 17.44 16.38 -28.04
N ALA A 98 17.24 16.33 -29.36
CA ALA A 98 16.44 15.31 -30.01
C ALA A 98 17.10 13.92 -29.95
N SER A 99 16.31 12.90 -29.60
CA SER A 99 16.71 11.48 -29.57
C SER A 99 17.96 11.18 -28.75
N ALA A 100 18.26 12.01 -27.75
CA ALA A 100 19.40 11.84 -26.87
C ALA A 100 19.15 12.51 -25.50
N PRO A 101 19.87 12.09 -24.45
CA PRO A 101 19.78 12.74 -23.15
C PRO A 101 20.39 14.14 -23.15
N LEU A 102 19.85 15.03 -22.31
CA LEU A 102 20.48 16.29 -21.96
C LEU A 102 21.82 16.05 -21.24
N VAL A 103 21.81 15.14 -20.25
CA VAL A 103 22.97 14.77 -19.43
C VAL A 103 23.20 13.25 -19.51
N ARG A 104 24.42 12.86 -19.91
CA ARG A 104 24.87 11.47 -19.95
C ARG A 104 26.07 11.28 -19.02
N ILE A 105 25.99 10.30 -18.14
CA ILE A 105 27.06 9.99 -17.19
C ILE A 105 27.46 8.53 -17.36
N GLN A 106 28.76 8.28 -17.52
CA GLN A 106 29.28 6.94 -17.76
C GLN A 106 30.06 6.36 -16.57
N GLY A 107 30.32 7.17 -15.54
CA GLY A 107 31.14 6.79 -14.39
C GLY A 107 30.41 6.69 -13.05
N SER A 108 31.21 6.34 -12.04
CA SER A 108 30.80 6.12 -10.64
C SER A 108 31.17 7.31 -9.74
N ASN A 109 30.71 7.31 -8.48
CA ASN A 109 30.98 8.37 -7.48
C ASN A 109 30.41 9.74 -7.88
N ILE A 110 29.14 9.75 -8.26
CA ILE A 110 28.47 10.92 -8.83
C ILE A 110 27.32 11.35 -7.94
N THR A 111 27.30 12.64 -7.58
CA THR A 111 26.19 13.27 -6.86
C THR A 111 25.60 14.40 -7.69
N LEU A 112 24.32 14.31 -8.02
CA LEU A 112 23.52 15.43 -8.51
C LEU A 112 22.58 15.83 -7.38
N ASP A 113 22.77 17.02 -6.84
CA ASP A 113 21.96 17.55 -5.75
C ASP A 113 21.35 18.89 -6.18
N GLY A 114 20.03 18.89 -6.37
CA GLY A 114 19.34 20.11 -6.78
C GLY A 114 19.04 21.09 -5.66
N SER A 115 19.42 20.83 -4.40
CA SER A 115 19.28 21.83 -3.34
C SER A 115 20.43 22.84 -3.39
N ASN A 116 20.14 24.13 -3.19
CA ASN A 116 21.16 25.17 -3.06
C ASN A 116 21.66 25.37 -1.61
N ALA A 117 21.03 24.72 -0.64
CA ALA A 117 21.42 24.74 0.76
C ALA A 117 22.35 23.55 1.10
N ALA A 118 23.17 23.70 2.14
CA ALA A 118 23.93 22.57 2.70
C ALA A 118 22.95 21.59 3.35
N SER A 119 23.00 20.32 2.96
CA SER A 119 22.07 19.27 3.44
C SER A 119 20.58 19.60 3.25
N GLY A 120 20.25 20.49 2.30
CA GLY A 120 18.87 20.86 2.03
C GLY A 120 18.11 19.80 1.22
N THR A 121 16.78 19.97 1.17
CA THR A 121 15.84 19.11 0.45
C THR A 121 15.04 19.89 -0.61
N THR A 122 15.41 21.14 -0.85
CA THR A 122 14.78 22.02 -1.85
C THR A 122 15.14 21.60 -3.27
N ARG A 123 14.24 21.80 -4.23
CA ARG A 123 14.45 21.46 -5.65
C ARG A 123 14.80 22.70 -6.47
N ASP A 124 15.96 23.29 -6.21
CA ASP A 124 16.42 24.55 -6.82
C ASP A 124 17.09 24.38 -8.18
N LEU A 125 17.43 23.15 -8.58
CA LEU A 125 17.99 22.84 -9.90
C LEU A 125 16.97 22.08 -10.75
N THR A 126 16.70 22.63 -11.94
CA THR A 126 15.88 22.00 -12.97
C THR A 126 16.77 21.50 -14.11
N LEU A 127 16.62 20.24 -14.48
CA LEU A 127 17.17 19.66 -15.70
C LEU A 127 16.02 19.45 -16.67
N THR A 128 16.09 20.08 -17.84
CA THR A 128 14.99 20.01 -18.83
C THR A 128 15.49 19.79 -20.25
N ASN A 129 15.09 18.68 -20.87
CA ASN A 129 15.27 18.49 -22.31
C ASN A 129 13.99 18.94 -23.00
N THR A 130 14.00 20.10 -23.65
CA THR A 130 12.81 20.71 -24.26
C THR A 130 12.42 20.06 -25.59
N SER A 131 13.18 19.08 -26.07
CA SER A 131 12.90 18.47 -27.36
C SER A 131 11.54 17.79 -27.40
N THR A 132 10.90 17.88 -28.55
CA THR A 132 9.68 17.13 -28.86
C THR A 132 9.97 15.78 -29.50
N THR A 133 11.22 15.52 -29.87
CA THR A 133 11.63 14.27 -30.54
C THR A 133 12.38 13.38 -29.55
N ALA A 134 11.69 12.40 -28.98
CA ALA A 134 12.25 11.38 -28.06
C ALA A 134 13.21 11.93 -26.97
N PRO A 135 12.83 12.96 -26.19
CA PRO A 135 13.70 13.59 -25.19
C PRO A 135 14.03 12.64 -24.03
N GLN A 136 15.28 12.66 -23.58
CA GLN A 136 15.67 12.12 -22.28
C GLN A 136 16.38 13.22 -21.48
N VAL A 137 16.29 13.21 -20.15
CA VAL A 137 16.97 14.22 -19.33
C VAL A 137 18.29 13.69 -18.79
N LEU A 138 18.24 12.56 -18.09
CA LEU A 138 19.38 12.04 -17.35
C LEU A 138 19.54 10.55 -17.61
N THR A 139 20.70 10.18 -18.16
CA THR A 139 21.01 8.80 -18.49
C THR A 139 22.34 8.38 -17.90
N PHE A 140 22.35 7.23 -17.21
CA PHE A 140 23.57 6.55 -16.75
C PHE A 140 23.81 5.29 -17.57
N ILE A 141 25.04 5.13 -18.06
CA ILE A 141 25.45 3.99 -18.89
C ILE A 141 26.81 3.51 -18.40
N ALA A 142 26.88 2.31 -17.84
CA ALA A 142 28.15 1.70 -17.48
C ALA A 142 28.91 1.25 -18.73
N ALA A 143 30.24 1.35 -18.69
CA ALA A 143 31.09 0.93 -19.80
C ALA A 143 31.13 -0.61 -19.99
N SER A 144 30.94 -1.37 -18.92
CA SER A 144 30.88 -2.84 -18.93
C SER A 144 30.32 -3.37 -17.61
N ALA A 145 30.08 -4.68 -17.52
CA ALA A 145 29.73 -5.34 -16.26
C ALA A 145 30.76 -5.15 -15.15
N ALA A 146 32.06 -5.26 -15.48
CA ALA A 146 33.15 -5.07 -14.52
C ALA A 146 33.29 -3.60 -14.06
N ALA A 147 32.77 -2.66 -14.84
CA ALA A 147 32.76 -1.24 -14.56
C ALA A 147 31.33 -0.74 -14.26
N ALA A 148 30.52 -1.56 -13.57
CA ALA A 148 29.17 -1.19 -13.16
C ALA A 148 29.17 0.19 -12.48
N ASN A 149 28.20 1.03 -12.85
CA ASN A 149 28.07 2.34 -12.24
C ASN A 149 27.67 2.20 -10.77
N THR A 150 28.44 2.79 -9.87
CA THR A 150 28.23 2.67 -8.42
C THR A 150 28.42 3.98 -7.69
N ASN A 151 27.87 4.07 -6.48
CA ASN A 151 27.92 5.25 -5.63
C ASN A 151 27.35 6.48 -6.35
N ILE A 152 26.10 6.35 -6.79
CA ILE A 152 25.37 7.41 -7.49
C ILE A 152 24.28 7.96 -6.57
N MET A 153 24.20 9.28 -6.47
CA MET A 153 23.13 9.98 -5.78
C MET A 153 22.49 10.99 -6.74
N VAL A 154 21.20 10.83 -7.03
CA VAL A 154 20.39 11.79 -7.79
C VAL A 154 19.31 12.28 -6.85
N LYS A 155 19.45 13.50 -6.33
CA LYS A 155 18.50 14.01 -5.35
C LYS A 155 18.10 15.45 -5.55
N ASN A 156 16.90 15.77 -5.05
CA ASN A 156 16.41 17.13 -4.95
C ASN A 156 16.30 17.84 -6.32
N LEU A 157 16.09 17.14 -7.43
CA LEU A 157 16.00 17.77 -8.76
C LEU A 157 14.56 17.93 -9.23
N ASN A 158 14.34 18.90 -10.12
CA ASN A 158 13.24 18.83 -11.08
C ASN A 158 13.78 18.23 -12.40
N ILE A 159 13.17 17.15 -12.88
CA ILE A 159 13.57 16.42 -14.08
C ILE A 159 12.38 16.43 -15.05
N ILE A 160 12.53 17.14 -16.18
CA ILE A 160 11.40 17.46 -17.07
C ILE A 160 11.77 17.17 -18.53
N ASN A 161 11.01 16.29 -19.18
CA ASN A 161 11.08 16.10 -20.62
C ASN A 161 10.19 17.10 -21.37
N GLY A 162 10.49 17.37 -22.64
CA GLY A 162 9.68 18.25 -23.49
C GLY A 162 8.38 17.60 -23.93
N MET A 163 8.39 16.27 -24.06
CA MET A 163 7.24 15.40 -24.33
C MET A 163 7.34 14.06 -23.60
N ASN A 164 6.19 13.43 -23.34
CA ASN A 164 6.05 12.19 -22.59
C ASN A 164 6.14 10.90 -23.44
N ASN A 165 6.84 10.96 -24.57
CA ASN A 165 7.10 9.80 -25.46
C ASN A 165 8.43 9.09 -25.18
N SER A 166 9.25 9.61 -24.26
CA SER A 166 10.49 9.00 -23.80
C SER A 166 10.62 9.07 -22.28
N SER A 167 11.39 8.15 -21.70
CA SER A 167 11.67 8.11 -20.26
C SER A 167 12.60 9.26 -19.83
N ALA A 168 12.45 9.76 -18.60
CA ALA A 168 13.18 10.96 -18.15
C ALA A 168 14.52 10.64 -17.47
N LEU A 169 14.51 9.75 -16.47
CA LEU A 169 15.71 9.23 -15.81
C LEU A 169 15.90 7.76 -16.16
N VAL A 170 17.02 7.43 -16.79
CA VAL A 170 17.27 6.11 -17.40
C VAL A 170 18.60 5.53 -16.90
N MET A 171 18.59 4.26 -16.49
CA MET A 171 19.79 3.45 -16.27
C MET A 171 19.68 2.15 -17.08
N TYR A 172 20.53 2.00 -18.10
CA TYR A 172 20.56 0.86 -19.02
C TYR A 172 21.91 0.82 -19.77
N ASP A 173 22.06 -0.03 -20.79
CA ASP A 173 23.32 -0.20 -21.52
C ASP A 173 23.61 0.81 -22.64
N GLY A 174 22.67 1.70 -22.98
CA GLY A 174 22.87 2.70 -24.02
C GLY A 174 22.69 2.23 -25.46
N ALA A 175 22.37 0.95 -25.70
CA ALA A 175 22.26 0.40 -27.05
C ALA A 175 21.00 0.86 -27.81
N ALA A 176 21.06 0.86 -29.15
CA ALA A 176 19.94 1.23 -30.02
C ALA A 176 18.71 0.32 -29.80
N THR A 177 18.96 -0.96 -29.52
CA THR A 177 17.98 -1.88 -28.95
C THR A 177 18.32 -2.02 -27.47
N PRO A 178 17.54 -1.42 -26.55
CA PRO A 178 17.88 -1.38 -25.13
C PRO A 178 18.14 -2.78 -24.59
N THR A 179 19.30 -2.92 -23.97
CA THR A 179 19.72 -4.12 -23.26
C THR A 179 20.03 -3.70 -21.82
N GLY A 180 20.02 -4.65 -20.88
CA GLY A 180 20.12 -4.31 -19.47
C GLY A 180 21.50 -3.71 -19.14
N GLY A 181 21.53 -2.63 -18.36
CA GLY A 181 22.76 -1.99 -17.89
C GLY A 181 23.32 -2.62 -16.62
N PHE A 182 24.44 -2.09 -16.14
CA PHE A 182 25.10 -2.56 -14.91
C PHE A 182 25.24 -1.40 -13.92
N PHE A 183 24.57 -1.52 -12.77
CA PHE A 183 24.60 -0.48 -11.74
C PHE A 183 24.33 -1.08 -10.36
N ASN A 184 24.93 -0.49 -9.32
CA ASN A 184 24.72 -0.86 -7.92
C ASN A 184 24.83 0.38 -7.04
N ASN A 185 24.34 0.34 -5.80
CA ASN A 185 24.57 1.41 -4.82
C ASN A 185 24.10 2.79 -5.36
N VAL A 186 22.88 2.84 -5.88
CA VAL A 186 22.27 4.03 -6.48
C VAL A 186 21.18 4.57 -5.55
N THR A 187 21.18 5.86 -5.25
CA THR A 187 20.09 6.53 -4.53
C THR A 187 19.43 7.57 -5.44
N ILE A 188 18.13 7.41 -5.72
CA ILE A 188 17.31 8.37 -6.44
C ILE A 188 16.27 8.91 -5.45
N GLN A 189 16.48 10.14 -4.95
CA GLN A 189 15.75 10.64 -3.79
C GLN A 189 15.13 12.03 -3.97
N ASN A 190 13.87 12.20 -3.58
CA ASN A 190 13.24 13.52 -3.50
C ASN A 190 13.33 14.33 -4.81
N ASN A 191 13.19 13.68 -5.96
CA ASN A 191 13.11 14.35 -7.26
C ASN A 191 11.65 14.54 -7.69
N ALA A 192 11.35 15.63 -8.40
CA ALA A 192 10.12 15.77 -9.19
C ALA A 192 10.39 15.29 -10.61
N VAL A 193 9.63 14.32 -11.11
CA VAL A 193 9.75 13.83 -12.49
C VAL A 193 8.45 14.07 -13.27
N LYS A 194 8.58 14.77 -14.39
CA LYS A 194 7.43 15.25 -15.19
C LYS A 194 7.59 14.92 -16.67
N LYS A 195 6.46 14.83 -17.36
CA LYS A 195 6.36 14.63 -18.82
C LYS A 195 7.17 13.43 -19.31
N ALA A 196 7.20 12.33 -18.56
CA ALA A 196 7.97 11.15 -18.94
C ALA A 196 7.07 10.01 -19.44
N TYR A 197 7.59 9.19 -20.35
CA TYR A 197 6.96 7.91 -20.71
C TYR A 197 7.06 6.92 -19.55
N MET A 198 8.28 6.70 -19.06
CA MET A 198 8.56 6.19 -17.71
C MET A 198 9.28 7.27 -16.92
N GLY A 199 8.80 7.62 -15.72
CA GLY A 199 9.48 8.60 -14.87
C GLY A 199 10.92 8.19 -14.55
N ILE A 200 11.06 7.06 -13.88
CA ILE A 200 12.34 6.43 -13.53
C ILE A 200 12.37 5.04 -14.17
N TYR A 201 13.36 4.79 -15.03
CA TYR A 201 13.52 3.54 -15.77
C TYR A 201 14.85 2.88 -15.42
N LEU A 202 14.79 1.83 -14.60
CA LEU A 202 15.92 1.03 -14.15
C LEU A 202 15.89 -0.33 -14.86
N PHE A 203 16.69 -0.48 -15.90
CA PHE A 203 16.79 -1.73 -16.64
C PHE A 203 18.19 -2.31 -16.45
N ALA A 204 18.31 -3.28 -15.54
CA ALA A 204 19.53 -4.00 -15.26
C ALA A 204 19.66 -5.24 -16.17
N ALA A 205 20.88 -5.57 -16.57
CA ALA A 205 21.19 -6.88 -17.12
C ALA A 205 20.98 -7.93 -16.02
N THR A 206 20.30 -9.02 -16.35
CA THR A 206 20.04 -10.07 -15.39
C THR A 206 21.33 -10.75 -14.94
N ALA A 207 21.80 -10.42 -13.74
CA ALA A 207 22.95 -11.02 -13.10
C ALA A 207 22.78 -10.94 -11.59
N ALA A 208 23.30 -11.94 -10.86
CA ALA A 208 23.23 -11.96 -9.40
C ALA A 208 23.88 -10.69 -8.82
N GLY A 209 23.15 -10.02 -7.93
CA GLY A 209 23.57 -8.78 -7.29
C GLY A 209 23.60 -7.53 -8.18
N ASN A 210 23.25 -7.57 -9.46
CA ASN A 210 23.18 -6.36 -10.29
C ASN A 210 21.93 -5.56 -9.95
N GLY A 211 22.07 -4.29 -9.58
CA GLY A 211 21.02 -3.44 -9.04
C GLY A 211 21.00 -3.40 -7.51
N ALA A 212 21.88 -4.15 -6.83
CA ALA A 212 21.89 -4.24 -5.39
C ALA A 212 22.10 -2.87 -4.73
N ASN A 213 21.46 -2.68 -3.58
CA ASN A 213 21.49 -1.44 -2.80
C ASN A 213 21.01 -0.21 -3.60
N THR A 214 20.14 -0.42 -4.59
CA THR A 214 19.48 0.69 -5.28
C THR A 214 18.23 1.10 -4.52
N LEU A 215 18.15 2.38 -4.13
CA LEU A 215 17.06 2.98 -3.40
C LEU A 215 16.39 4.09 -4.23
N VAL A 216 15.11 3.91 -4.56
CA VAL A 216 14.28 4.95 -5.19
C VAL A 216 13.29 5.44 -4.14
N THR A 217 13.50 6.64 -3.58
CA THR A 217 12.69 7.08 -2.43
C THR A 217 12.27 8.54 -2.38
N GLY A 218 11.07 8.82 -1.86
CA GLY A 218 10.61 10.20 -1.68
C GLY A 218 10.39 10.99 -2.97
N ASN A 219 10.42 10.34 -4.14
CA ASN A 219 10.25 11.03 -5.42
C ASN A 219 8.77 11.36 -5.66
N ASP A 220 8.52 12.47 -6.34
CA ASP A 220 7.21 12.92 -6.78
C ASP A 220 7.09 12.74 -8.30
N ILE A 221 6.22 11.82 -8.71
CA ILE A 221 5.92 11.45 -10.09
C ILE A 221 4.40 11.64 -10.32
N SER A 222 3.80 12.61 -9.61
CA SER A 222 2.34 12.82 -9.56
C SER A 222 1.86 14.08 -10.29
N ALA A 223 2.71 14.70 -11.12
CA ALA A 223 2.32 15.87 -11.90
C ALA A 223 1.12 15.57 -12.82
N SER A 224 0.25 16.55 -13.01
CA SER A 224 -1.01 16.44 -13.75
C SER A 224 -1.05 17.35 -14.98
N GLY A 225 -2.10 17.20 -15.81
CA GLY A 225 -2.33 18.07 -16.97
C GLY A 225 -1.22 17.92 -18.01
N ALA A 226 -0.72 19.04 -18.54
CA ALA A 226 0.34 19.03 -19.55
C ALA A 226 1.67 18.44 -19.04
N ASP A 227 1.86 18.38 -17.72
CA ASP A 227 3.06 17.84 -17.07
C ASP A 227 2.94 16.33 -16.75
N ALA A 228 1.80 15.72 -17.04
CA ALA A 228 1.50 14.34 -16.68
C ALA A 228 2.47 13.33 -17.31
N ASN A 229 2.85 12.34 -16.52
CA ASN A 229 3.57 11.16 -16.99
C ASN A 229 2.63 10.22 -17.74
N ARG A 230 3.17 9.34 -18.60
CA ARG A 230 2.38 8.57 -19.57
C ARG A 230 2.20 7.10 -19.27
N LEU A 231 3.21 6.24 -19.43
CA LEU A 231 3.02 4.78 -19.33
C LEU A 231 3.27 4.28 -17.91
N GLY A 232 4.34 4.75 -17.28
CA GLY A 232 4.69 4.31 -15.94
C GLY A 232 5.46 5.31 -15.11
N GLY A 233 5.41 5.12 -13.79
CA GLY A 233 6.12 5.97 -12.86
C GLY A 233 7.53 5.47 -12.61
N ILE A 234 7.64 4.30 -11.98
CA ILE A 234 8.91 3.64 -11.68
C ILE A 234 8.91 2.25 -12.30
N TYR A 235 9.87 1.99 -13.17
CA TYR A 235 10.07 0.70 -13.84
C TYR A 235 11.39 0.09 -13.39
N VAL A 236 11.35 -1.18 -12.99
CA VAL A 236 12.52 -1.98 -12.61
C VAL A 236 12.48 -3.30 -13.36
N GLN A 237 13.58 -3.69 -14.00
CA GLN A 237 13.72 -4.96 -14.70
C GLN A 237 15.12 -5.54 -14.50
N GLY A 238 15.21 -6.86 -14.36
CA GLY A 238 16.48 -7.60 -14.32
C GLY A 238 17.34 -7.36 -13.07
N ALA A 239 16.84 -6.57 -12.12
CA ALA A 239 17.61 -6.11 -10.97
C ALA A 239 17.44 -7.03 -9.75
N ASP A 240 18.50 -7.16 -8.95
CA ASP A 240 18.59 -7.97 -7.75
C ASP A 240 18.89 -7.06 -6.55
N GLY A 241 17.91 -6.83 -5.68
CA GLY A 241 18.11 -6.00 -4.47
C GLY A 241 17.71 -4.53 -4.58
N VAL A 242 16.67 -4.18 -5.35
CA VAL A 242 16.15 -2.80 -5.48
C VAL A 242 15.04 -2.54 -4.45
N THR A 243 15.09 -1.37 -3.79
CA THR A 243 14.00 -0.89 -2.94
C THR A 243 13.37 0.38 -3.52
N VAL A 244 12.06 0.35 -3.72
CA VAL A 244 11.25 1.50 -4.13
C VAL A 244 10.34 1.88 -2.96
N SER A 245 10.59 3.02 -2.31
CA SER A 245 9.88 3.38 -1.09
C SER A 245 9.48 4.84 -0.92
N ASN A 246 8.37 5.13 -0.24
CA ASN A 246 7.96 6.50 0.09
C ASN A 246 7.79 7.44 -1.13
N ASN A 247 7.58 6.91 -2.34
CA ASN A 247 7.34 7.73 -3.52
C ASN A 247 5.86 8.11 -3.63
N THR A 248 5.57 9.26 -4.23
CA THR A 248 4.22 9.69 -4.59
C THR A 248 4.07 9.63 -6.11
N LEU A 249 3.07 8.90 -6.60
CA LEU A 249 2.82 8.69 -8.03
C LEU A 249 1.35 8.89 -8.35
N GLY A 250 1.05 9.41 -9.54
CA GLY A 250 -0.34 9.55 -9.95
C GLY A 250 -0.57 10.47 -11.13
N ASN A 251 -1.85 10.70 -11.43
CA ASN A 251 -2.31 11.67 -12.45
C ASN A 251 -1.72 11.43 -13.84
N PHE A 252 -1.47 10.16 -14.21
CA PHE A 252 -0.95 9.86 -15.54
C PHE A 252 -1.97 10.23 -16.60
N GLU A 253 -1.48 10.65 -17.76
CA GLU A 253 -2.37 11.04 -18.85
C GLU A 253 -3.23 9.86 -19.31
N THR A 254 -4.45 10.17 -19.75
CA THR A 254 -5.45 9.20 -20.20
C THR A 254 -5.84 9.42 -21.66
N THR A 255 -5.09 10.23 -22.40
CA THR A 255 -5.30 10.52 -23.81
C THR A 255 -4.81 9.35 -24.67
N ASN A 256 -3.69 8.74 -24.29
CA ASN A 256 -3.17 7.54 -24.94
C ASN A 256 -3.73 6.26 -24.29
N ALA A 257 -4.29 5.40 -25.13
CA ALA A 257 -4.91 4.12 -24.76
C ALA A 257 -3.89 3.02 -24.39
N GLU A 258 -3.04 3.30 -23.40
CA GLU A 258 -1.96 2.41 -22.97
C GLU A 258 -2.12 1.92 -21.52
N ILE A 259 -1.43 0.82 -21.20
CA ILE A 259 -1.50 0.22 -19.87
C ILE A 259 -0.70 1.05 -18.86
N LYS A 260 -1.41 1.76 -17.98
CA LYS A 260 -0.80 2.65 -16.99
C LYS A 260 -0.31 1.87 -15.79
N ARG A 261 0.92 2.12 -15.34
CA ARG A 261 1.52 1.41 -14.19
C ARG A 261 2.23 2.37 -13.24
N GLY A 262 1.75 2.52 -12.01
CA GLY A 262 2.44 3.34 -11.02
C GLY A 262 3.88 2.86 -10.80
N ILE A 263 4.01 1.65 -10.26
CA ILE A 263 5.30 0.95 -10.06
C ILE A 263 5.24 -0.39 -10.77
N TRP A 264 6.28 -0.73 -11.53
CA TRP A 264 6.38 -1.99 -12.26
C TRP A 264 7.71 -2.69 -12.00
N PHE A 265 7.64 -3.83 -11.31
CA PHE A 265 8.73 -4.81 -11.24
C PHE A 265 8.53 -5.84 -12.34
N ALA A 266 9.25 -5.66 -13.44
CA ALA A 266 9.22 -6.49 -14.63
C ALA A 266 10.18 -7.69 -14.50
N THR A 267 10.20 -8.53 -15.54
CA THR A 267 10.91 -9.81 -15.60
C THR A 267 12.31 -9.75 -15.00
N ALA A 268 12.68 -10.81 -14.29
CA ALA A 268 13.97 -11.02 -13.63
C ALA A 268 14.31 -10.00 -12.53
N THR A 269 13.35 -9.22 -12.06
CA THR A 269 13.53 -8.45 -10.82
C THR A 269 13.39 -9.39 -9.63
N VAL A 270 14.41 -9.46 -8.76
CA VAL A 270 14.44 -10.38 -7.63
C VAL A 270 14.94 -9.71 -6.35
N ASN A 271 14.65 -10.28 -5.18
CA ASN A 271 15.06 -9.80 -3.86
C ASN A 271 14.77 -8.31 -3.63
N SER A 272 13.66 -7.83 -4.17
CA SER A 272 13.36 -6.41 -4.31
C SER A 272 12.06 -6.04 -3.59
N SER A 273 11.93 -4.78 -3.19
CA SER A 273 10.84 -4.33 -2.33
C SER A 273 10.14 -3.06 -2.83
N ILE A 274 8.82 -3.00 -2.66
CA ILE A 274 7.95 -1.84 -2.92
C ILE A 274 7.25 -1.48 -1.61
N ILE A 275 7.70 -0.42 -0.93
CA ILE A 275 7.35 -0.15 0.47
C ILE A 275 6.81 1.27 0.67
N SER A 276 5.65 1.44 1.32
CA SER A 276 5.16 2.76 1.77
C SER A 276 5.01 3.80 0.66
N ASN A 277 4.75 3.38 -0.58
CA ASN A 277 4.48 4.31 -1.68
C ASN A 277 3.00 4.74 -1.67
N THR A 278 2.75 5.97 -2.11
CA THR A 278 1.40 6.50 -2.35
C THR A 278 1.14 6.60 -3.85
N ILE A 279 0.13 5.88 -4.33
CA ILE A 279 -0.24 5.86 -5.76
C ILE A 279 -1.71 6.26 -5.89
N THR A 280 -1.99 7.35 -6.61
CA THR A 280 -3.34 7.90 -6.72
C THR A 280 -3.72 8.26 -8.15
N ASN A 281 -5.02 8.36 -8.43
CA ASN A 281 -5.53 9.01 -9.65
C ASN A 281 -4.98 8.39 -10.95
N LEU A 282 -4.87 7.06 -11.00
CA LEU A 282 -4.61 6.36 -12.27
C LEU A 282 -5.94 6.04 -12.95
N GLY A 283 -5.98 6.22 -14.27
CA GLY A 283 -7.15 5.94 -15.08
C GLY A 283 -6.81 5.27 -16.40
N TYR A 284 -7.83 4.71 -17.04
CA TYR A 284 -7.72 4.09 -18.36
C TYR A 284 -9.01 4.32 -19.15
N THR A 285 -8.88 4.68 -20.43
CA THR A 285 -10.00 5.00 -21.33
C THR A 285 -9.93 4.22 -22.64
N GLY A 286 -8.89 3.40 -22.82
CA GLY A 286 -8.62 2.67 -24.06
C GLY A 286 -9.50 1.44 -24.28
N THR A 287 -9.39 0.86 -25.48
CA THR A 287 -10.16 -0.32 -25.92
C THR A 287 -9.34 -1.62 -25.99
N GLY A 288 -8.11 -1.61 -25.47
CA GLY A 288 -7.22 -2.76 -25.47
C GLY A 288 -7.50 -3.75 -24.33
N ALA A 289 -6.85 -4.91 -24.37
CA ALA A 289 -6.98 -5.93 -23.34
C ALA A 289 -6.42 -5.49 -21.96
N GLY A 290 -5.50 -4.53 -21.92
CA GLY A 290 -4.93 -4.04 -20.65
C GLY A 290 -5.66 -2.82 -20.08
N GLY A 291 -5.46 -2.53 -18.79
CA GLY A 291 -6.04 -1.38 -18.10
C GLY A 291 -4.99 -0.56 -17.33
N ALA A 292 -5.25 -0.19 -16.07
CA ALA A 292 -4.28 0.49 -15.22
C ALA A 292 -3.98 -0.35 -13.98
N SER A 293 -2.77 -0.23 -13.45
CA SER A 293 -2.36 -0.91 -12.22
C SER A 293 -1.53 0.02 -11.35
N GLY A 294 -1.76 0.00 -10.04
CA GLY A 294 -0.98 0.79 -9.10
C GLY A 294 0.41 0.21 -8.99
N ILE A 295 0.45 -1.06 -8.57
CA ILE A 295 1.66 -1.87 -8.52
C ILE A 295 1.50 -3.06 -9.46
N THR A 296 2.50 -3.31 -10.30
CA THR A 296 2.56 -4.44 -11.22
C THR A 296 3.81 -5.25 -10.92
N ILE A 297 3.64 -6.54 -10.62
CA ILE A 297 4.73 -7.49 -10.46
C ILE A 297 4.58 -8.56 -11.53
N THR A 298 5.54 -8.59 -12.45
CA THR A 298 5.70 -9.63 -13.47
C THR A 298 7.14 -10.12 -13.46
N SER A 299 7.70 -10.22 -12.26
CA SER A 299 9.14 -10.26 -12.01
C SER A 299 9.79 -11.63 -12.21
N GLY A 300 9.16 -12.49 -13.01
CA GLY A 300 9.52 -13.90 -13.12
C GLY A 300 11.01 -14.17 -13.27
N SER A 301 11.50 -15.28 -12.70
CA SER A 301 12.93 -15.58 -12.78
C SER A 301 13.33 -16.05 -14.18
N THR A 302 14.31 -15.37 -14.77
CA THR A 302 15.07 -15.85 -15.94
C THR A 302 16.55 -15.56 -15.70
N GLY A 303 17.29 -16.40 -14.97
CA GLY A 303 18.70 -16.13 -14.67
C GLY A 303 19.25 -16.79 -13.41
N ALA A 304 20.26 -16.19 -12.79
CA ALA A 304 21.06 -16.77 -11.71
C ALA A 304 20.34 -16.97 -10.36
N SER A 305 19.20 -16.29 -10.11
CA SER A 305 18.40 -16.46 -8.89
C SER A 305 17.11 -17.24 -9.18
N ALA A 306 16.91 -18.38 -8.51
CA ALA A 306 15.75 -19.25 -8.71
C ALA A 306 14.45 -18.71 -8.07
N VAL A 307 14.52 -17.65 -7.26
CA VAL A 307 13.41 -17.16 -6.43
C VAL A 307 13.29 -15.63 -6.56
N ALA A 308 12.07 -15.14 -6.73
CA ALA A 308 11.81 -13.73 -6.96
C ALA A 308 11.87 -12.91 -5.67
N ASN A 309 11.41 -13.45 -4.52
CA ASN A 309 11.49 -12.77 -3.22
C ASN A 309 11.07 -11.29 -3.25
N ILE A 310 9.86 -11.01 -3.74
CA ILE A 310 9.35 -9.64 -3.83
C ILE A 310 8.51 -9.29 -2.61
N MET A 311 8.80 -8.15 -1.98
CA MET A 311 8.00 -7.60 -0.89
C MET A 311 7.20 -6.39 -1.35
N VAL A 312 5.90 -6.39 -1.09
CA VAL A 312 4.98 -5.28 -1.35
C VAL A 312 4.31 -4.92 -0.03
N SER A 313 4.78 -3.86 0.63
CA SER A 313 4.37 -3.57 2.00
C SER A 313 3.95 -2.13 2.25
N GLY A 314 2.88 -1.91 3.00
CA GLY A 314 2.53 -0.58 3.52
C GLY A 314 2.15 0.45 2.45
N ASN A 315 1.89 0.04 1.20
CA ASN A 315 1.57 0.98 0.13
C ASN A 315 0.11 1.45 0.25
N THR A 316 -0.13 2.73 -0.08
CA THR A 316 -1.47 3.31 -0.18
C THR A 316 -1.82 3.53 -1.63
N ILE A 317 -2.87 2.88 -2.11
CA ILE A 317 -3.36 2.97 -3.49
C ILE A 317 -4.79 3.47 -3.48
N SER A 318 -5.08 4.58 -4.17
CA SER A 318 -6.43 5.14 -4.12
C SER A 318 -6.90 5.92 -5.34
N ASN A 319 -8.22 6.13 -5.43
CA ASN A 319 -8.86 7.02 -6.42
C ASN A 319 -8.58 6.63 -7.88
N PHE A 320 -8.67 5.34 -8.20
CA PHE A 320 -8.50 4.84 -9.55
C PHE A 320 -9.85 4.82 -10.27
N ASN A 321 -9.92 5.43 -11.44
CA ASN A 321 -11.16 5.49 -12.23
C ASN A 321 -10.90 5.22 -13.71
N SER A 322 -11.60 4.22 -14.27
CA SER A 322 -11.51 3.82 -15.67
C SER A 322 -12.88 3.83 -16.33
N SER A 323 -12.89 4.15 -17.62
CA SER A 323 -14.01 3.89 -18.54
C SER A 323 -13.59 3.00 -19.71
N GLY A 324 -12.38 2.45 -19.69
CA GLY A 324 -11.84 1.61 -20.75
C GLY A 324 -12.27 0.15 -20.66
N THR A 325 -11.94 -0.62 -21.70
CA THR A 325 -12.30 -2.05 -21.85
C THR A 325 -11.21 -3.01 -21.37
N GLY A 326 -10.27 -2.52 -20.56
CA GLY A 326 -9.18 -3.34 -20.05
C GLY A 326 -9.69 -4.38 -19.07
N SER A 327 -9.28 -5.64 -19.22
CA SER A 327 -9.58 -6.70 -18.26
C SER A 327 -8.78 -6.58 -16.97
N LEU A 328 -7.67 -5.83 -16.99
CA LEU A 328 -6.77 -5.63 -15.87
C LEU A 328 -6.79 -4.17 -15.38
N PHE A 329 -7.72 -3.86 -14.49
CA PHE A 329 -7.79 -2.57 -13.80
C PHE A 329 -7.74 -2.79 -12.29
N THR A 330 -6.55 -2.67 -11.71
CA THR A 330 -6.30 -3.17 -10.34
C THR A 330 -5.44 -2.26 -9.47
N GLY A 331 -5.58 -2.37 -8.15
CA GLY A 331 -4.65 -1.74 -7.22
C GLY A 331 -3.27 -2.42 -7.31
N ILE A 332 -3.21 -3.70 -6.99
CA ILE A 332 -2.00 -4.53 -7.08
C ILE A 332 -2.24 -5.67 -8.06
N TYR A 333 -1.35 -5.83 -9.02
CA TYR A 333 -1.29 -6.96 -9.95
C TYR A 333 -0.02 -7.76 -9.69
N ALA A 334 -0.15 -9.06 -9.47
CA ALA A 334 0.96 -9.99 -9.43
C ALA A 334 0.67 -11.17 -10.37
N GLY A 335 1.38 -11.22 -11.51
CA GLY A 335 1.15 -12.22 -12.53
C GLY A 335 2.38 -12.62 -13.34
N GLY A 336 2.19 -13.47 -14.35
CA GLY A 336 3.29 -14.04 -15.15
C GLY A 336 3.98 -15.22 -14.44
N THR A 337 5.19 -15.56 -14.87
CA THR A 337 5.96 -16.69 -14.30
C THR A 337 6.62 -16.29 -12.99
N LEU A 338 5.85 -15.99 -11.94
CA LEU A 338 6.44 -15.68 -10.63
C LEU A 338 7.01 -16.94 -10.00
N THR A 339 8.29 -16.91 -9.64
CA THR A 339 8.90 -17.91 -8.76
C THR A 339 8.53 -17.63 -7.30
N THR A 340 9.02 -18.44 -6.37
CA THR A 340 8.49 -18.47 -5.00
C THR A 340 8.80 -17.19 -4.19
N GLY A 341 8.16 -17.01 -3.03
CA GLY A 341 8.64 -16.07 -2.00
C GLY A 341 8.10 -14.63 -2.08
N MET A 342 6.97 -14.38 -2.75
CA MET A 342 6.35 -13.05 -2.76
C MET A 342 5.55 -12.80 -1.47
N THR A 343 5.63 -11.58 -0.93
CA THR A 343 4.82 -11.13 0.22
C THR A 343 4.11 -9.83 -0.13
N ILE A 344 2.79 -9.79 0.03
CA ILE A 344 1.92 -8.61 -0.13
C ILE A 344 1.25 -8.37 1.21
N ILE A 345 1.73 -7.39 1.99
CA ILE A 345 1.33 -7.21 3.38
C ILE A 345 1.05 -5.75 3.77
N ASN A 346 0.04 -5.50 4.59
CA ASN A 346 -0.26 -4.16 5.14
C ASN A 346 -0.53 -3.08 4.06
N ASN A 347 -0.95 -3.45 2.85
CA ASN A 347 -1.29 -2.45 1.82
C ASN A 347 -2.73 -1.96 2.02
N LYS A 348 -2.95 -0.66 1.83
CA LYS A 348 -4.28 -0.03 1.86
C LYS A 348 -4.70 0.34 0.45
N ILE A 349 -5.76 -0.29 -0.05
CA ILE A 349 -6.29 -0.10 -1.40
C ILE A 349 -7.73 0.41 -1.28
N ASN A 350 -8.03 1.57 -1.83
CA ASN A 350 -9.36 2.18 -1.75
C ASN A 350 -9.79 2.84 -3.06
N GLY A 351 -10.97 2.49 -3.57
CA GLY A 351 -11.57 3.22 -4.67
C GLY A 351 -10.95 2.86 -6.02
N VAL A 352 -10.93 1.58 -6.37
CA VAL A 352 -10.56 1.09 -7.71
C VAL A 352 -11.84 0.82 -8.50
N LYS A 353 -12.15 1.69 -9.46
CA LYS A 353 -13.43 1.68 -10.17
C LYS A 353 -13.30 1.62 -11.69
N ASN A 354 -14.08 0.74 -12.31
CA ASN A 354 -14.27 0.75 -13.76
C ASN A 354 -15.76 0.95 -14.08
N THR A 355 -16.09 2.04 -14.77
CA THR A 355 -17.47 2.45 -15.08
C THR A 355 -17.85 2.18 -16.53
N ASN A 356 -17.10 1.35 -17.25
CA ASN A 356 -17.42 1.04 -18.64
C ASN A 356 -18.75 0.29 -18.75
N VAL A 357 -19.68 0.83 -19.56
CA VAL A 357 -21.07 0.34 -19.69
C VAL A 357 -21.21 -1.07 -20.26
N SER A 358 -20.18 -1.58 -20.93
CA SER A 358 -20.14 -2.97 -21.43
C SER A 358 -19.80 -3.98 -20.33
N GLY A 359 -19.62 -3.53 -19.08
CA GLY A 359 -19.48 -4.40 -17.92
C GLY A 359 -18.04 -4.65 -17.47
N TYR A 360 -17.04 -3.83 -17.84
CA TYR A 360 -15.65 -4.16 -17.48
C TYR A 360 -15.36 -4.06 -15.97
N GLY A 361 -14.57 -5.03 -15.48
CA GLY A 361 -14.28 -5.21 -14.07
C GLY A 361 -13.17 -4.32 -13.50
N ALA A 362 -13.05 -4.36 -12.17
CA ALA A 362 -12.03 -3.68 -11.39
C ALA A 362 -11.62 -4.55 -10.20
N GLN A 363 -10.35 -4.53 -9.80
CA GLN A 363 -9.84 -5.41 -8.75
C GLN A 363 -9.02 -4.65 -7.69
N GLY A 364 -9.08 -5.07 -6.43
CA GLY A 364 -8.18 -4.52 -5.41
C GLY A 364 -6.78 -5.15 -5.53
N ILE A 365 -6.71 -6.47 -5.34
CA ILE A 365 -5.50 -7.28 -5.52
C ILE A 365 -5.82 -8.39 -6.53
N TYR A 366 -4.97 -8.56 -7.53
CA TYR A 366 -5.13 -9.57 -8.58
C TYR A 366 -3.90 -10.48 -8.64
N LEU A 367 -4.07 -11.74 -8.29
CA LEU A 367 -3.05 -12.77 -8.29
C LEU A 367 -3.24 -13.72 -9.48
N SER A 368 -2.25 -13.83 -10.35
CA SER A 368 -2.31 -14.67 -11.55
C SER A 368 -0.94 -15.17 -11.97
N THR A 369 -0.16 -15.68 -11.01
CA THR A 369 1.07 -16.39 -11.36
C THR A 369 0.72 -17.66 -12.15
N THR A 370 1.63 -18.10 -13.02
CA THR A 370 1.56 -19.41 -13.66
C THR A 370 2.12 -20.53 -12.76
N SER A 371 2.80 -20.20 -11.66
CA SER A 371 3.39 -21.17 -10.73
C SER A 371 2.36 -21.77 -9.77
N LEU A 372 2.37 -23.09 -9.60
CA LEU A 372 1.54 -23.82 -8.63
C LEU A 372 2.12 -23.82 -7.20
N ILE A 373 3.37 -23.38 -7.05
CA ILE A 373 4.11 -23.41 -5.78
C ILE A 373 4.64 -22.03 -5.41
N SER A 374 3.94 -20.95 -5.78
CA SER A 374 4.44 -19.58 -5.65
C SER A 374 4.80 -19.15 -4.23
N ASN A 375 4.33 -19.86 -3.20
CA ASN A 375 4.54 -19.52 -1.79
C ASN A 375 4.31 -18.02 -1.52
N THR A 376 3.21 -17.50 -2.07
CA THR A 376 2.85 -16.09 -2.00
C THR A 376 2.04 -15.85 -0.74
N LEU A 377 2.54 -15.01 0.16
CA LEU A 377 1.81 -14.53 1.33
C LEU A 377 1.05 -13.24 0.99
N VAL A 378 -0.25 -13.23 1.21
CA VAL A 378 -1.12 -12.04 1.11
C VAL A 378 -1.77 -11.85 2.45
N ALA A 379 -1.30 -10.88 3.24
CA ALA A 379 -1.75 -10.73 4.61
C ALA A 379 -2.01 -9.30 5.06
N ASN A 380 -2.91 -9.11 6.03
CA ASN A 380 -3.20 -7.81 6.66
C ASN A 380 -3.53 -6.68 5.65
N ASN A 381 -3.84 -6.98 4.40
CA ASN A 381 -4.18 -5.95 3.42
C ASN A 381 -5.61 -5.46 3.67
N ILE A 382 -5.81 -4.17 3.49
CA ILE A 382 -7.09 -3.50 3.65
C ILE A 382 -7.56 -3.08 2.26
N VAL A 383 -8.60 -3.72 1.76
CA VAL A 383 -9.13 -3.46 0.41
C VAL A 383 -10.56 -2.95 0.52
N SER A 384 -10.85 -1.80 -0.08
CA SER A 384 -12.17 -1.17 -0.03
C SER A 384 -12.50 -0.36 -1.29
N GLY A 385 -13.77 0.02 -1.43
CA GLY A 385 -14.21 0.93 -2.49
C GLY A 385 -14.07 0.39 -3.92
N VAL A 386 -13.88 -0.92 -4.10
CA VAL A 386 -13.75 -1.54 -5.42
C VAL A 386 -15.14 -1.73 -6.06
N ALA A 387 -15.31 -1.28 -7.31
CA ALA A 387 -16.56 -1.43 -8.05
C ALA A 387 -16.34 -1.51 -9.57
N GLY A 388 -17.09 -2.38 -10.25
CA GLY A 388 -17.23 -2.34 -11.70
C GLY A 388 -18.51 -1.61 -12.11
N TYR A 389 -18.83 -1.63 -13.40
CA TYR A 389 -20.14 -1.17 -13.89
C TYR A 389 -21.24 -2.14 -13.47
N GLY A 390 -20.95 -3.44 -13.58
CA GLY A 390 -21.80 -4.55 -13.16
C GLY A 390 -22.30 -5.38 -14.33
N TYR A 391 -22.30 -6.70 -14.13
CA TYR A 391 -22.78 -7.66 -15.10
C TYR A 391 -23.33 -8.92 -14.38
N ALA A 392 -24.60 -9.22 -14.61
CA ALA A 392 -25.35 -10.19 -13.81
C ALA A 392 -25.18 -11.65 -14.24
N THR A 393 -24.70 -11.91 -15.46
CA THR A 393 -24.64 -13.27 -16.03
C THR A 393 -23.50 -14.09 -15.41
N THR A 394 -22.32 -13.50 -15.27
CA THR A 394 -21.09 -14.16 -14.84
C THR A 394 -20.45 -13.41 -13.68
N GLY A 395 -19.82 -14.14 -12.74
CA GLY A 395 -18.99 -13.55 -11.68
C GLY A 395 -17.53 -13.41 -12.11
N GLY A 396 -17.27 -13.25 -13.41
CA GLY A 396 -15.93 -13.15 -13.97
C GLY A 396 -15.21 -11.89 -13.51
N VAL A 397 -13.88 -11.94 -13.55
CA VAL A 397 -13.02 -10.80 -13.19
C VAL A 397 -13.14 -9.63 -14.17
N ASN A 398 -13.54 -9.94 -15.40
CA ASN A 398 -13.75 -8.97 -16.46
C ASN A 398 -15.06 -8.19 -16.29
N ASP A 399 -15.93 -8.59 -15.36
CA ASP A 399 -17.36 -8.25 -15.42
C ASP A 399 -17.83 -7.37 -14.24
N ASN A 400 -17.10 -7.46 -13.12
CA ASN A 400 -17.53 -6.90 -11.83
C ASN A 400 -16.33 -6.40 -11.01
N GLY A 401 -16.63 -5.64 -9.96
CA GLY A 401 -15.70 -5.25 -8.92
C GLY A 401 -15.38 -6.43 -8.00
N ASN A 402 -14.10 -6.71 -7.77
CA ASN A 402 -13.66 -7.78 -6.89
C ASN A 402 -12.56 -7.31 -5.93
N GLY A 403 -12.68 -7.61 -4.64
CA GLY A 403 -11.69 -7.17 -3.64
C GLY A 403 -10.32 -7.82 -3.85
N ILE A 404 -10.23 -9.12 -3.58
CA ILE A 404 -9.05 -9.94 -3.89
C ILE A 404 -9.44 -11.00 -4.93
N VAL A 405 -8.59 -11.18 -5.93
CA VAL A 405 -8.77 -12.16 -7.00
C VAL A 405 -7.60 -13.13 -7.04
N VAL A 406 -7.89 -14.43 -7.08
CA VAL A 406 -6.95 -15.48 -7.45
C VAL A 406 -7.39 -16.07 -8.78
N ALA A 407 -6.68 -15.73 -9.85
CA ALA A 407 -7.07 -16.04 -11.21
C ALA A 407 -6.33 -17.24 -11.83
N ALA A 408 -5.13 -17.57 -11.34
CA ALA A 408 -4.33 -18.70 -11.81
C ALA A 408 -3.25 -19.06 -10.78
N GLY A 409 -2.61 -20.22 -10.96
CA GLY A 409 -1.48 -20.67 -10.16
C GLY A 409 -1.88 -21.28 -8.81
N GLY A 410 -0.93 -21.33 -7.88
CA GLY A 410 -1.09 -21.93 -6.55
C GLY A 410 0.05 -21.55 -5.60
N GLY A 411 0.04 -22.13 -4.40
CA GLY A 411 0.92 -21.77 -3.30
C GLY A 411 0.55 -20.43 -2.65
N TYR A 412 -0.73 -20.05 -2.68
CA TYR A 412 -1.19 -18.80 -2.09
C TYR A 412 -1.63 -18.99 -0.64
N LYS A 413 -1.23 -18.05 0.21
CA LYS A 413 -1.61 -17.95 1.62
C LYS A 413 -2.30 -16.61 1.85
N LEU A 414 -3.61 -16.62 2.05
CA LEU A 414 -4.40 -15.42 2.29
C LEU A 414 -4.79 -15.37 3.77
N TYR A 415 -4.12 -14.53 4.56
CA TYR A 415 -4.32 -14.46 6.00
C TYR A 415 -4.70 -13.06 6.49
N TYR A 416 -5.68 -12.96 7.38
CA TYR A 416 -5.97 -11.70 8.09
C TYR A 416 -6.22 -10.48 7.20
N ASN A 417 -6.66 -10.65 5.96
CA ASN A 417 -7.00 -9.50 5.12
C ASN A 417 -8.38 -8.97 5.52
N THR A 418 -8.54 -7.64 5.55
CA THR A 418 -9.84 -6.98 5.67
C THR A 418 -10.27 -6.46 4.31
N VAL A 419 -11.31 -7.07 3.73
CA VAL A 419 -11.81 -6.72 2.40
C VAL A 419 -13.26 -6.30 2.51
N VAL A 420 -13.54 -5.03 2.19
CA VAL A 420 -14.85 -4.41 2.35
C VAL A 420 -15.33 -3.82 1.04
N MET A 421 -16.22 -4.54 0.36
CA MET A 421 -16.91 -4.05 -0.83
C MET A 421 -18.07 -3.12 -0.40
N ASN A 422 -17.76 -1.84 -0.20
CA ASN A 422 -18.68 -0.82 0.35
C ASN A 422 -19.19 0.20 -0.67
N VAL A 423 -18.85 0.05 -1.95
CA VAL A 423 -19.33 0.92 -3.04
C VAL A 423 -20.13 0.07 -4.02
N SER A 424 -21.40 0.39 -4.20
CA SER A 424 -22.27 -0.30 -5.16
C SER A 424 -21.79 -0.10 -6.59
N GLN A 425 -21.95 -1.15 -7.39
CA GLN A 425 -21.83 -1.05 -8.84
C GLN A 425 -23.01 -0.26 -9.44
N THR A 426 -22.88 0.17 -10.68
CA THR A 426 -23.90 0.98 -11.36
C THR A 426 -25.17 0.19 -11.68
N VAL A 427 -25.02 -1.05 -12.17
CA VAL A 427 -26.13 -1.91 -12.56
C VAL A 427 -26.08 -3.26 -11.83
N ALA A 428 -27.05 -4.12 -12.12
CA ALA A 428 -27.08 -5.45 -11.54
C ALA A 428 -25.82 -6.26 -11.86
N GLY A 429 -25.26 -6.95 -10.87
CA GLY A 429 -23.98 -7.64 -11.03
C GLY A 429 -23.78 -8.84 -10.12
N ARG A 430 -22.52 -9.27 -10.03
CA ARG A 430 -22.04 -10.35 -9.13
C ARG A 430 -20.67 -10.01 -8.50
N PRO A 431 -20.49 -8.84 -7.86
CA PRO A 431 -19.21 -8.49 -7.22
C PRO A 431 -18.91 -9.39 -6.03
N SER A 432 -17.63 -9.51 -5.71
CA SER A 432 -17.20 -10.35 -4.58
C SER A 432 -16.05 -9.76 -3.78
N ALA A 433 -16.02 -10.00 -2.47
CA ALA A 433 -14.85 -9.62 -1.65
C ALA A 433 -13.64 -10.53 -1.99
N LEU A 434 -13.88 -11.83 -2.19
CA LEU A 434 -12.88 -12.77 -2.70
C LEU A 434 -13.39 -13.50 -3.95
N ASN A 435 -12.61 -13.50 -5.03
CA ASN A 435 -12.91 -14.23 -6.27
C ASN A 435 -11.81 -15.27 -6.57
N ILE A 436 -12.17 -16.54 -6.62
CA ILE A 436 -11.30 -17.63 -7.07
C ILE A 436 -11.81 -18.08 -8.43
N THR A 437 -11.10 -17.72 -9.50
CA THR A 437 -11.60 -17.98 -10.86
C THR A 437 -11.43 -19.45 -11.24
N SER A 438 -12.15 -19.89 -12.27
CA SER A 438 -11.99 -21.23 -12.84
C SER A 438 -10.61 -21.49 -13.49
N GLY A 439 -9.76 -20.45 -13.61
CA GLY A 439 -8.37 -20.60 -14.06
C GLY A 439 -7.45 -21.23 -13.01
N VAL A 440 -7.89 -21.32 -11.76
CA VAL A 440 -7.20 -22.07 -10.71
C VAL A 440 -7.60 -23.54 -10.79
N THR A 441 -6.65 -24.41 -11.13
CA THR A 441 -6.88 -25.85 -11.31
C THR A 441 -6.00 -26.74 -10.44
N GLY A 442 -4.93 -26.19 -9.84
CA GLY A 442 -4.03 -26.94 -8.97
C GLY A 442 -4.69 -27.32 -7.64
N ALA A 443 -4.75 -28.61 -7.33
CA ALA A 443 -5.30 -29.10 -6.07
C ALA A 443 -4.44 -28.66 -4.88
N GLY A 444 -5.08 -28.28 -3.75
CA GLY A 444 -4.39 -27.88 -2.53
C GLY A 444 -3.51 -26.63 -2.67
N GLY A 445 -3.71 -25.81 -3.71
CA GLY A 445 -2.88 -24.65 -4.02
C GLY A 445 -3.20 -23.40 -3.20
N ILE A 446 -4.28 -23.37 -2.42
CA ILE A 446 -4.72 -22.15 -1.73
C ILE A 446 -5.07 -22.43 -0.26
N ASP A 447 -4.46 -21.66 0.64
CA ASP A 447 -4.78 -21.62 2.06
C ASP A 447 -5.38 -20.24 2.43
N ILE A 448 -6.60 -20.24 2.96
CA ILE A 448 -7.37 -19.03 3.28
C ILE A 448 -7.85 -19.11 4.73
N ARG A 449 -7.27 -18.29 5.60
CA ARG A 449 -7.61 -18.26 7.03
C ARG A 449 -7.67 -16.86 7.61
N ASN A 450 -8.49 -16.68 8.63
CA ASN A 450 -8.55 -15.47 9.45
C ASN A 450 -8.94 -14.19 8.71
N ASN A 451 -9.54 -14.26 7.52
CA ASN A 451 -9.88 -13.06 6.76
C ASN A 451 -11.26 -12.52 7.13
N LEU A 452 -11.44 -11.22 6.89
CA LEU A 452 -12.71 -10.50 7.02
C LEU A 452 -13.21 -10.10 5.62
N PHE A 453 -14.09 -10.91 5.04
CA PHE A 453 -14.66 -10.69 3.71
C PHE A 453 -16.08 -10.14 3.81
N VAL A 454 -16.24 -8.85 3.50
CA VAL A 454 -17.47 -8.10 3.71
C VAL A 454 -17.94 -7.50 2.39
N ASN A 455 -19.16 -7.81 1.99
CA ASN A 455 -19.82 -7.19 0.84
C ASN A 455 -21.12 -6.51 1.28
N THR A 456 -21.07 -5.20 1.44
CA THR A 456 -22.21 -4.37 1.87
C THR A 456 -22.82 -3.58 0.72
N GLN A 457 -22.44 -3.88 -0.52
CA GLN A 457 -23.02 -3.19 -1.66
C GLN A 457 -24.54 -3.43 -1.75
N THR A 458 -25.27 -2.54 -2.43
CA THR A 458 -26.74 -2.51 -2.42
C THR A 458 -27.38 -2.54 -3.81
N GLN A 459 -26.59 -2.65 -4.88
CA GLN A 459 -27.11 -2.82 -6.23
C GLN A 459 -27.97 -4.08 -6.37
N ALA A 460 -28.82 -4.08 -7.39
CA ALA A 460 -29.60 -5.25 -7.79
C ALA A 460 -28.71 -6.44 -8.19
N GLY A 461 -29.28 -7.65 -8.20
CA GLY A 461 -28.53 -8.87 -8.51
C GLY A 461 -27.77 -9.46 -7.33
N ASP A 462 -26.91 -10.44 -7.61
CA ASP A 462 -26.11 -11.12 -6.61
C ASP A 462 -24.97 -10.23 -6.10
N ARG A 463 -24.45 -10.59 -4.95
CA ARG A 463 -23.25 -10.01 -4.35
C ARG A 463 -22.72 -11.02 -3.33
N TYR A 464 -21.44 -11.32 -3.40
CA TYR A 464 -20.87 -12.44 -2.66
C TYR A 464 -19.78 -11.97 -1.71
N ALA A 465 -19.65 -12.63 -0.57
CA ALA A 465 -18.42 -12.54 0.21
C ALA A 465 -17.30 -13.33 -0.50
N ILE A 466 -17.64 -14.51 -1.03
CA ILE A 466 -16.73 -15.37 -1.78
C ILE A 466 -17.39 -15.92 -3.05
N TYR A 467 -16.76 -15.72 -4.20
CA TYR A 467 -17.12 -16.34 -5.46
C TYR A 467 -16.02 -17.31 -5.87
N ALA A 468 -16.34 -18.59 -6.04
CA ALA A 468 -15.42 -19.60 -6.55
C ALA A 468 -15.97 -20.23 -7.83
N GLY A 469 -15.35 -19.88 -8.95
CA GLY A 469 -15.49 -20.62 -10.21
C GLY A 469 -14.62 -21.88 -10.25
N ALA A 470 -13.59 -21.97 -9.40
CA ALA A 470 -12.76 -23.15 -9.23
C ALA A 470 -13.48 -24.29 -8.47
N ALA A 471 -12.97 -25.51 -8.62
CA ALA A 471 -13.41 -26.66 -7.84
C ALA A 471 -12.95 -26.54 -6.38
N SER A 472 -13.68 -27.17 -5.45
CA SER A 472 -13.31 -27.18 -4.02
C SER A 472 -11.95 -27.84 -3.73
N SER A 473 -11.47 -28.71 -4.62
CA SER A 473 -10.17 -29.37 -4.47
C SER A 473 -8.97 -28.42 -4.53
N VAL A 474 -9.12 -27.18 -5.00
CA VAL A 474 -8.01 -26.20 -5.06
C VAL A 474 -7.60 -25.68 -3.69
N PHE A 475 -8.47 -25.80 -2.68
CA PHE A 475 -8.19 -25.33 -1.33
C PHE A 475 -7.44 -26.42 -0.56
N SER A 476 -6.26 -26.11 -0.04
CA SER A 476 -5.61 -26.94 0.99
C SER A 476 -6.24 -26.70 2.35
N THR A 477 -6.62 -25.46 2.63
CA THR A 477 -7.38 -25.09 3.82
C THR A 477 -8.21 -23.84 3.52
N ILE A 478 -9.47 -23.86 3.95
CA ILE A 478 -10.33 -22.68 4.00
C ILE A 478 -11.11 -22.73 5.30
N ASN A 479 -10.73 -21.92 6.29
CA ASN A 479 -11.35 -21.97 7.62
C ASN A 479 -11.12 -20.68 8.41
N TYR A 480 -11.86 -20.45 9.50
CA TYR A 480 -11.72 -19.27 10.35
C TYR A 480 -11.84 -17.96 9.56
N ASN A 481 -12.72 -17.88 8.57
CA ASN A 481 -12.96 -16.62 7.85
C ASN A 481 -14.34 -16.07 8.25
N ASN A 482 -14.49 -14.75 8.31
CA ASN A 482 -15.82 -14.17 8.36
C ASN A 482 -16.27 -13.82 6.94
N PHE A 483 -17.41 -14.37 6.54
CA PHE A 483 -18.08 -14.04 5.29
C PHE A 483 -19.31 -13.23 5.61
N TYR A 484 -19.44 -12.04 5.05
CA TYR A 484 -20.67 -11.27 5.12
C TYR A 484 -21.07 -10.76 3.74
N SER A 485 -22.33 -10.94 3.39
CA SER A 485 -22.96 -10.32 2.24
C SER A 485 -24.30 -9.73 2.64
N SER A 486 -24.59 -8.52 2.19
CA SER A 486 -25.94 -7.95 2.27
C SER A 486 -26.91 -8.59 1.25
N GLY A 487 -26.41 -9.47 0.37
CA GLY A 487 -27.15 -10.22 -0.63
C GLY A 487 -27.89 -11.44 -0.11
N THR A 488 -28.78 -11.99 -0.93
CA THR A 488 -29.48 -13.25 -0.63
C THR A 488 -28.52 -14.42 -0.48
N ASN A 489 -27.37 -14.36 -1.16
CA ASN A 489 -26.37 -15.41 -1.18
C ASN A 489 -25.05 -14.95 -0.55
N LEU A 490 -24.50 -15.78 0.32
CA LEU A 490 -23.22 -15.54 0.99
C LEU A 490 -22.04 -15.80 0.07
N GLY A 491 -22.12 -16.83 -0.77
CA GLY A 491 -21.07 -17.17 -1.72
C GLY A 491 -21.54 -18.00 -2.90
N TYR A 492 -20.59 -18.47 -3.71
CA TYR A 492 -20.84 -19.25 -4.92
C TYR A 492 -19.75 -20.29 -5.10
N ILE A 493 -20.12 -21.56 -5.35
CA ILE A 493 -19.19 -22.63 -5.72
C ILE A 493 -19.94 -23.80 -6.38
N GLY A 494 -19.27 -24.51 -7.30
CA GLY A 494 -19.82 -25.69 -7.97
C GLY A 494 -21.00 -25.37 -8.89
N GLY A 495 -21.01 -24.17 -9.49
CA GLY A 495 -22.09 -23.72 -10.36
C GLY A 495 -23.33 -23.20 -9.63
N LEU A 496 -23.31 -23.13 -8.29
CA LEU A 496 -24.47 -22.83 -7.47
C LEU A 496 -24.19 -21.73 -6.44
N ALA A 497 -25.15 -20.85 -6.26
CA ALA A 497 -25.15 -19.88 -5.16
C ALA A 497 -25.36 -20.60 -3.81
N LYS A 498 -24.77 -20.05 -2.76
CA LYS A 498 -24.77 -20.57 -1.39
C LYS A 498 -25.38 -19.51 -0.48
N ALA A 499 -26.57 -19.78 0.05
CA ALA A 499 -27.33 -18.80 0.80
C ALA A 499 -26.77 -18.61 2.22
N THR A 500 -26.40 -19.71 2.87
CA THR A 500 -26.05 -19.74 4.28
C THR A 500 -24.60 -20.17 4.51
N LEU A 501 -24.13 -20.00 5.75
CA LEU A 501 -22.83 -20.54 6.17
C LEU A 501 -22.78 -22.07 6.08
N ALA A 502 -23.89 -22.77 6.32
CA ALA A 502 -23.98 -24.21 6.15
C ALA A 502 -23.78 -24.63 4.68
N ASP A 503 -24.32 -23.86 3.74
CA ASP A 503 -24.11 -24.09 2.31
C ASP A 503 -22.65 -23.83 1.89
N ILE A 504 -22.01 -22.84 2.49
CA ILE A 504 -20.57 -22.58 2.31
C ILE A 504 -19.75 -23.77 2.83
N GLN A 505 -20.04 -24.28 4.02
CA GLN A 505 -19.35 -25.45 4.58
C GLN A 505 -19.50 -26.67 3.67
N ALA A 506 -20.74 -26.98 3.26
CA ALA A 506 -21.03 -28.10 2.37
C ALA A 506 -20.39 -27.94 0.97
N GLY A 507 -20.44 -26.74 0.40
CA GLY A 507 -19.95 -26.49 -0.96
C GLY A 507 -18.43 -26.45 -1.08
N PHE A 508 -17.74 -25.90 -0.09
CA PHE A 508 -16.28 -25.79 -0.08
C PHE A 508 -15.58 -26.99 0.58
N GLY A 509 -16.29 -27.77 1.41
CA GLY A 509 -15.69 -28.89 2.16
C GLY A 509 -14.77 -28.45 3.31
N GLY A 510 -14.96 -27.24 3.82
CA GLY A 510 -14.17 -26.62 4.89
C GLY A 510 -15.03 -25.66 5.74
N ASN A 511 -14.45 -24.55 6.21
CA ASN A 511 -15.16 -23.46 6.88
C ASN A 511 -15.87 -23.81 8.20
N VAL A 512 -15.41 -24.85 8.89
CA VAL A 512 -16.01 -25.34 10.15
C VAL A 512 -16.09 -24.25 11.23
N ASN A 513 -15.04 -23.43 11.34
CA ASN A 513 -14.92 -22.34 12.32
C ASN A 513 -15.08 -20.94 11.67
N SER A 514 -15.49 -20.89 10.40
CA SER A 514 -15.82 -19.63 9.74
C SER A 514 -17.14 -19.06 10.28
N LEU A 515 -17.34 -17.76 10.10
CA LEU A 515 -18.47 -17.01 10.66
C LEU A 515 -19.25 -16.28 9.56
N ASN A 516 -20.49 -15.91 9.89
CA ASN A 516 -21.31 -15.00 9.10
C ASN A 516 -21.87 -13.89 9.99
N VAL A 517 -21.07 -12.85 10.21
CA VAL A 517 -21.37 -11.71 11.08
C VAL A 517 -21.11 -10.42 10.29
N LEU A 518 -22.03 -9.45 10.36
CA LEU A 518 -21.78 -8.09 9.89
C LEU A 518 -20.83 -7.40 10.87
N PRO A 519 -19.60 -7.04 10.47
CA PRO A 519 -18.69 -6.35 11.37
C PRO A 519 -19.11 -4.88 11.54
N VAL A 520 -18.88 -4.35 12.74
CA VAL A 520 -19.05 -2.92 13.04
C VAL A 520 -17.68 -2.26 13.02
N PHE A 521 -17.39 -1.47 11.99
CA PHE A 521 -16.14 -0.71 11.90
C PHE A 521 -16.21 0.59 12.71
N VAL A 522 -15.04 1.14 13.07
CA VAL A 522 -14.94 2.45 13.74
C VAL A 522 -15.54 3.57 12.89
N SER A 523 -15.31 3.56 11.57
CA SER A 523 -15.94 4.50 10.63
C SER A 523 -15.97 3.94 9.19
N ALA A 524 -16.48 4.73 8.23
CA ALA A 524 -16.51 4.36 6.82
C ALA A 524 -15.13 4.31 6.14
N THR A 525 -14.10 4.90 6.76
CA THR A 525 -12.73 4.98 6.22
C THR A 525 -11.68 4.34 7.14
N ASP A 526 -12.11 3.93 8.34
CA ASP A 526 -11.31 3.27 9.35
C ASP A 526 -11.91 1.88 9.62
N PHE A 527 -11.21 0.86 9.15
CA PHE A 527 -11.64 -0.53 9.18
C PHE A 527 -11.13 -1.30 10.40
N HIS A 528 -10.67 -0.60 11.45
CA HIS A 528 -10.61 -1.19 12.78
C HIS A 528 -12.00 -1.64 13.22
N LEU A 529 -12.08 -2.79 13.90
CA LEU A 529 -13.32 -3.26 14.51
C LEU A 529 -13.62 -2.42 15.76
N SER A 530 -14.84 -1.90 15.83
CA SER A 530 -15.33 -1.20 17.03
C SER A 530 -15.33 -2.15 18.23
N ALA A 531 -14.95 -1.64 19.40
CA ALA A 531 -15.05 -2.39 20.65
C ALA A 531 -16.50 -2.81 20.96
N THR A 532 -17.51 -2.10 20.46
CA THR A 532 -18.92 -2.46 20.65
C THR A 532 -19.49 -3.09 19.38
N GLY A 533 -20.23 -4.19 19.53
CA GLY A 533 -20.95 -4.85 18.43
C GLY A 533 -20.19 -5.99 17.73
N ASN A 534 -18.93 -6.25 18.11
CA ASN A 534 -18.09 -7.28 17.48
C ASN A 534 -17.73 -8.45 18.41
N ALA A 535 -18.43 -8.67 19.52
CA ALA A 535 -18.14 -9.77 20.45
C ALA A 535 -18.17 -11.17 19.79
N ALA A 536 -18.91 -11.32 18.69
CA ALA A 536 -18.95 -12.56 17.92
C ALA A 536 -17.70 -12.81 17.04
N LEU A 537 -16.90 -11.76 16.78
CA LEU A 537 -15.68 -11.82 15.97
C LEU A 537 -14.39 -11.85 16.82
N ASP A 538 -14.50 -11.45 18.09
CA ASP A 538 -13.40 -11.32 19.04
C ASP A 538 -12.76 -12.67 19.36
N ASN A 539 -11.45 -12.76 19.22
CA ASN A 539 -10.61 -13.93 19.47
C ASN A 539 -11.08 -15.19 18.69
N LYS A 540 -11.59 -15.02 17.46
CA LYS A 540 -12.14 -16.11 16.63
C LYS A 540 -11.23 -16.62 15.51
N GLY A 541 -10.03 -16.09 15.37
CA GLY A 541 -9.02 -16.60 14.45
C GLY A 541 -8.24 -17.80 15.01
N THR A 542 -7.29 -18.27 14.21
CA THR A 542 -6.30 -19.29 14.59
C THR A 542 -4.89 -18.80 14.28
N PRO A 543 -3.88 -19.02 15.14
CA PRO A 543 -2.52 -18.58 14.87
C PRO A 543 -1.95 -19.14 13.57
N VAL A 544 -1.23 -18.31 12.82
CA VAL A 544 -0.43 -18.72 11.65
C VAL A 544 0.98 -18.19 11.84
N VAL A 545 1.99 -19.03 11.63
CA VAL A 545 3.38 -18.69 11.97
C VAL A 545 3.95 -17.58 11.08
N GLU A 546 3.41 -17.43 9.87
CA GLU A 546 3.85 -16.46 8.89
C GLU A 546 3.43 -15.02 9.20
N VAL A 547 2.44 -14.81 10.09
CA VAL A 547 1.88 -13.48 10.39
C VAL A 547 1.69 -13.35 11.91
N THR A 548 2.72 -12.81 12.57
CA THR A 548 2.75 -12.61 14.04
C THR A 548 2.35 -11.20 14.48
N LEU A 549 2.31 -10.25 13.54
CA LEU A 549 1.89 -8.87 13.77
C LEU A 549 0.63 -8.56 12.96
N ASP A 550 -0.21 -7.68 13.49
CA ASP A 550 -1.33 -7.10 12.77
C ASP A 550 -0.87 -5.91 11.88
N ALA A 551 -1.82 -5.22 11.24
CA ALA A 551 -1.50 -4.11 10.33
C ALA A 551 -0.98 -2.85 11.05
N ASP A 552 -1.23 -2.70 12.35
CA ASP A 552 -0.71 -1.62 13.19
C ASP A 552 0.66 -1.97 13.82
N GLY A 553 1.11 -3.22 13.65
CA GLY A 553 2.35 -3.73 14.23
C GLY A 553 2.17 -4.30 15.64
N ASN A 554 0.94 -4.49 16.12
CA ASN A 554 0.67 -5.15 17.40
C ASN A 554 0.88 -6.66 17.27
N ILE A 555 1.36 -7.29 18.34
CA ILE A 555 1.52 -8.74 18.40
C ILE A 555 0.14 -9.40 18.41
N ARG A 556 -0.09 -10.33 17.50
CA ARG A 556 -1.31 -11.14 17.48
C ARG A 556 -1.38 -12.08 18.66
N ASN A 557 -2.58 -12.31 19.20
CA ASN A 557 -2.76 -13.30 20.26
C ASN A 557 -2.24 -14.68 19.81
N ALA A 558 -1.34 -15.26 20.61
CA ALA A 558 -0.64 -16.50 20.27
C ALA A 558 -1.54 -17.76 20.25
N LEU A 559 -2.77 -17.67 20.75
CA LEU A 559 -3.73 -18.77 20.82
C LEU A 559 -5.02 -18.48 20.04
N THR A 560 -5.53 -17.25 20.16
CA THR A 560 -6.84 -16.85 19.65
C THR A 560 -6.78 -15.47 18.99
N PRO A 561 -6.03 -15.29 17.90
CA PRO A 561 -5.93 -13.99 17.23
C PRO A 561 -7.28 -13.54 16.67
N ASP A 562 -7.41 -12.27 16.34
CA ASP A 562 -8.62 -11.73 15.72
C ASP A 562 -8.67 -11.96 14.21
N LEU A 563 -9.89 -11.96 13.67
CA LEU A 563 -10.14 -12.01 12.24
C LEU A 563 -9.87 -10.64 11.59
N GLY A 564 -9.32 -10.64 10.39
CA GLY A 564 -9.00 -9.43 9.65
C GLY A 564 -7.69 -8.77 10.10
N SER A 565 -7.44 -7.57 9.58
CA SER A 565 -6.12 -6.92 9.62
C SER A 565 -5.66 -6.45 11.00
N PHE A 566 -6.52 -6.43 12.01
CA PHE A 566 -6.25 -5.76 13.30
C PHE A 566 -6.64 -6.64 14.48
N GLU A 567 -5.86 -6.61 15.56
CA GLU A 567 -6.30 -7.10 16.86
C GLU A 567 -7.24 -6.07 17.51
N PHE A 568 -8.24 -6.53 18.25
CA PHE A 568 -9.15 -5.67 18.98
C PHE A 568 -9.55 -6.33 20.31
N THR A 569 -10.36 -5.62 21.11
CA THR A 569 -10.93 -6.18 22.33
C THR A 569 -12.38 -5.75 22.39
N ALA A 570 -13.30 -6.72 22.41
CA ALA A 570 -14.71 -6.38 22.53
C ALA A 570 -15.04 -5.90 23.94
N ALA A 571 -15.84 -4.83 24.03
CA ALA A 571 -16.46 -4.40 25.27
C ALA A 571 -17.52 -5.44 25.68
N VAL A 572 -17.21 -6.24 26.69
CA VAL A 572 -18.18 -7.16 27.29
C VAL A 572 -19.03 -6.39 28.30
N LEU A 573 -20.33 -6.26 28.06
CA LEU A 573 -21.28 -5.81 29.09
C LEU A 573 -21.41 -6.91 30.14
N ALA A 574 -20.59 -6.86 31.20
CA ALA A 574 -20.62 -7.87 32.25
C ALA A 574 -21.88 -7.68 33.14
N VAL A 575 -22.80 -8.66 33.09
CA VAL A 575 -23.99 -8.74 33.97
C VAL A 575 -23.61 -8.77 35.46
N ASN A 576 -22.39 -9.23 35.78
CA ASN A 576 -21.91 -9.36 37.16
C ASN A 576 -21.72 -8.02 37.91
N GLU A 577 -21.40 -6.93 37.21
CA GLU A 577 -21.22 -5.62 37.87
C GLU A 577 -22.57 -4.97 38.24
N ALA A 578 -23.63 -5.27 37.49
CA ALA A 578 -25.00 -4.85 37.84
C ALA A 578 -25.56 -5.64 39.03
N ALA A 579 -25.20 -6.92 39.18
CA ALA A 579 -25.67 -7.77 40.28
C ALA A 579 -25.02 -7.47 41.64
N LYS A 580 -23.77 -6.99 41.67
CA LYS A 580 -23.06 -6.65 42.93
C LYS A 580 -23.54 -5.36 43.60
N LYS A 581 -24.21 -4.45 42.88
CA LYS A 581 -24.63 -3.15 43.41
C LYS A 581 -25.93 -3.16 44.23
N ASN A 582 -26.64 -4.30 44.31
CA ASN A 582 -27.96 -4.41 44.96
C ASN A 582 -28.05 -5.61 45.93
N THR A 583 -26.97 -5.98 46.61
CA THR A 583 -26.97 -7.11 47.56
C THR A 583 -27.13 -6.62 49.00
N VAL A 584 -28.28 -6.89 49.62
CA VAL A 584 -28.54 -6.65 51.04
C VAL A 584 -27.69 -7.61 51.89
N ASN A 585 -26.94 -7.07 52.85
CA ASN A 585 -26.11 -7.85 53.77
C ASN A 585 -26.89 -8.13 55.06
N VAL A 586 -26.89 -9.39 55.53
CA VAL A 586 -27.56 -9.79 56.77
C VAL A 586 -26.64 -10.59 57.69
N TYR A 587 -26.68 -10.33 58.99
CA TYR A 587 -25.84 -11.02 59.98
C TYR A 587 -26.39 -10.91 61.42
N PRO A 588 -26.12 -11.87 62.31
CA PRO A 588 -25.58 -13.20 62.00
C PRO A 588 -26.64 -14.07 61.32
N ASN A 589 -26.24 -14.90 60.35
CA ASN A 589 -27.07 -15.95 59.78
C ASN A 589 -26.24 -17.26 59.78
N PRO A 590 -26.53 -18.24 60.66
CA PRO A 590 -27.73 -18.40 61.48
C PRO A 590 -27.89 -17.39 62.63
N VAL A 591 -29.13 -16.98 62.91
CA VAL A 591 -29.53 -16.00 63.94
C VAL A 591 -30.07 -16.69 65.20
N VAL A 592 -29.81 -16.09 66.37
CA VAL A 592 -30.41 -16.50 67.66
C VAL A 592 -31.48 -15.51 68.09
N ASP A 593 -31.11 -14.25 68.39
CA ASP A 593 -32.06 -13.26 68.89
C ASP A 593 -32.41 -12.19 67.86
N TYR A 594 -31.39 -11.49 67.36
CA TYR A 594 -31.55 -10.36 66.43
C TYR A 594 -30.76 -10.59 65.14
N LEU A 595 -31.41 -10.37 64.00
CA LEU A 595 -30.78 -10.35 62.68
C LEU A 595 -30.60 -8.90 62.24
N TYR A 596 -29.36 -8.47 62.04
CA TYR A 596 -29.02 -7.16 61.52
C TYR A 596 -29.01 -7.16 59.99
N ILE A 597 -29.48 -6.06 59.41
CA ILE A 597 -29.57 -5.83 57.98
C ILE A 597 -28.79 -4.54 57.66
N ASN A 598 -27.89 -4.61 56.69
CA ASN A 598 -27.12 -3.48 56.19
C ASN A 598 -27.27 -3.40 54.67
N ASN A 599 -27.67 -2.23 54.18
CA ASN A 599 -27.91 -2.00 52.76
C ASN A 599 -27.44 -0.59 52.35
N ASP A 600 -26.97 -0.45 51.11
CA ASP A 600 -26.46 0.83 50.58
C ASP A 600 -27.59 1.81 50.15
N SER A 601 -28.84 1.50 50.49
CA SER A 601 -29.99 2.38 50.25
C SER A 601 -31.04 2.20 51.34
N ARG A 602 -31.88 3.21 51.54
CA ARG A 602 -32.91 3.21 52.57
C ARG A 602 -33.83 1.98 52.43
N ILE A 603 -33.89 1.21 53.51
CA ILE A 603 -34.83 0.09 53.68
C ILE A 603 -36.16 0.70 54.11
N LYS A 604 -37.22 0.44 53.36
CA LYS A 604 -38.58 0.87 53.70
C LYS A 604 -39.12 -0.03 54.80
N ASP A 605 -39.25 -1.30 54.48
CA ASP A 605 -39.82 -2.32 55.35
C ASP A 605 -39.17 -3.69 55.08
N ILE A 606 -39.35 -4.57 56.06
CA ILE A 606 -38.94 -5.96 56.00
C ILE A 606 -40.11 -6.86 56.35
N GLU A 607 -40.10 -8.05 55.77
CA GLU A 607 -41.10 -9.10 56.03
C GLU A 607 -40.38 -10.44 56.20
N VAL A 608 -40.75 -11.22 57.22
CA VAL A 608 -40.24 -12.58 57.41
C VAL A 608 -41.35 -13.59 57.23
N TYR A 609 -41.09 -14.59 56.40
CA TYR A 609 -42.02 -15.67 56.06
C TYR A 609 -41.47 -17.01 56.54
N ASN A 610 -42.33 -17.89 57.05
CA ASN A 610 -41.98 -19.29 57.28
C ASN A 610 -41.97 -20.08 55.95
N VAL A 611 -41.52 -21.34 56.00
CA VAL A 611 -41.46 -22.23 54.82
C VAL A 611 -42.81 -22.50 54.15
N SER A 612 -43.91 -22.33 54.87
CA SER A 612 -45.28 -22.46 54.34
C SER A 612 -45.79 -21.17 53.68
N GLY A 613 -44.96 -20.12 53.60
CA GLY A 613 -45.32 -18.83 53.02
C GLY A 613 -46.16 -17.94 53.94
N GLN A 614 -46.36 -18.32 55.20
CA GLN A 614 -47.06 -17.50 56.19
C GLN A 614 -46.12 -16.39 56.68
N ARG A 615 -46.59 -15.15 56.64
CA ARG A 615 -45.87 -14.00 57.20
C ARG A 615 -45.87 -14.05 58.72
N ILE A 616 -44.68 -14.03 59.31
CA ILE A 616 -44.43 -14.14 60.74
C ILE A 616 -44.25 -12.77 61.37
N LEU A 617 -43.60 -11.84 60.66
CA LEU A 617 -43.43 -10.46 61.10
C LEU A 617 -43.33 -9.51 59.90
N SER A 618 -43.63 -8.25 60.15
CA SER A 618 -43.39 -7.14 59.22
C SER A 618 -43.06 -5.90 60.03
N GLU A 619 -41.97 -5.22 59.66
CA GLU A 619 -41.47 -4.04 60.37
C GLU A 619 -41.02 -2.97 59.39
N THR A 620 -41.29 -1.70 59.70
CA THR A 620 -40.77 -0.55 58.98
C THR A 620 -39.42 -0.13 59.58
N ILE A 621 -38.39 0.04 58.75
CA ILE A 621 -37.04 0.42 59.21
C ILE A 621 -36.75 1.90 58.89
N ASN A 622 -37.08 2.36 57.68
CA ASN A 622 -36.82 3.72 57.18
C ASN A 622 -35.36 4.21 57.36
N ALA A 623 -34.39 3.30 57.29
CA ALA A 623 -32.96 3.59 57.41
C ALA A 623 -32.13 2.61 56.55
N GLU A 624 -30.84 2.90 56.34
CA GLU A 624 -29.89 2.02 55.62
C GLU A 624 -29.52 0.77 56.43
N LYS A 625 -29.72 0.83 57.75
CA LYS A 625 -29.45 -0.26 58.69
C LYS A 625 -30.68 -0.50 59.54
N GLY A 626 -30.92 -1.77 59.87
CA GLY A 626 -31.96 -2.13 60.83
C GLY A 626 -31.72 -3.52 61.41
N SER A 627 -32.64 -3.94 62.28
CA SER A 627 -32.59 -5.22 62.95
C SER A 627 -33.96 -5.85 63.01
N VAL A 628 -34.02 -7.18 62.97
CA VAL A 628 -35.25 -7.96 63.09
C VAL A 628 -35.18 -8.78 64.37
N ASP A 629 -36.18 -8.64 65.24
CA ASP A 629 -36.30 -9.44 66.46
C ASP A 629 -36.93 -10.81 66.14
N LEU A 630 -36.15 -11.86 66.28
CA LEU A 630 -36.56 -13.24 66.01
C LEU A 630 -36.63 -14.09 67.29
N ARG A 631 -36.57 -13.49 68.47
CA ARG A 631 -36.61 -14.21 69.76
C ARG A 631 -37.89 -15.04 69.92
N ARG A 632 -38.99 -14.59 69.31
CA ARG A 632 -40.31 -15.24 69.35
C ARG A 632 -40.55 -16.23 68.21
N ALA A 633 -39.60 -16.36 67.27
CA ALA A 633 -39.68 -17.31 66.16
C ALA A 633 -39.12 -18.68 66.59
N ALA A 634 -39.76 -19.76 66.16
CA ALA A 634 -39.27 -21.12 66.37
C ALA A 634 -37.97 -21.37 65.58
N ALA A 635 -37.18 -22.35 66.01
CA ALA A 635 -36.01 -22.79 65.25
C ALA A 635 -36.43 -23.31 63.86
N GLY A 636 -35.76 -22.86 62.80
CA GLY A 636 -36.15 -23.20 61.44
C GLY A 636 -35.61 -22.29 60.35
N VAL A 637 -36.01 -22.57 59.11
CA VAL A 637 -35.66 -21.76 57.93
C VAL A 637 -36.76 -20.73 57.67
N TYR A 638 -36.35 -19.51 57.40
CA TYR A 638 -37.25 -18.41 57.05
C TYR A 638 -36.77 -17.69 55.79
N ILE A 639 -37.68 -16.98 55.12
CA ILE A 639 -37.36 -16.06 54.03
C ILE A 639 -37.56 -14.64 54.54
N LEU A 640 -36.48 -13.86 54.56
CA LEU A 640 -36.50 -12.44 54.80
C LEU A 640 -36.64 -11.72 53.46
N LYS A 641 -37.71 -10.95 53.28
CA LYS A 641 -37.88 -10.02 52.17
C LYS A 641 -37.55 -8.61 52.66
N VAL A 642 -36.63 -7.95 51.97
CA VAL A 642 -36.17 -6.58 52.28
C VAL A 642 -36.60 -5.67 51.14
N ASN A 643 -37.48 -4.71 51.43
CA ASN A 643 -38.00 -3.75 50.47
C ASN A 643 -37.22 -2.44 50.62
N THR A 644 -36.52 -2.03 49.57
CA THR A 644 -35.68 -0.82 49.56
C THR A 644 -36.26 0.21 48.60
N GLU A 645 -35.66 1.40 48.53
CA GLU A 645 -35.99 2.38 47.49
C GLU A 645 -35.66 1.91 46.07
N LYS A 646 -34.67 1.03 45.94
CA LYS A 646 -34.17 0.55 44.64
C LYS A 646 -34.81 -0.76 44.17
N GLY A 647 -35.59 -1.41 45.03
CA GLY A 647 -36.25 -2.69 44.73
C GLY A 647 -36.36 -3.61 45.94
N SER A 648 -36.89 -4.81 45.73
CA SER A 648 -37.08 -5.82 46.77
C SER A 648 -36.12 -7.00 46.57
N GLN A 649 -35.51 -7.48 47.67
CA GLN A 649 -34.66 -8.68 47.65
C GLN A 649 -35.13 -9.68 48.72
N SER A 650 -35.13 -10.97 48.38
CA SER A 650 -35.44 -12.06 49.32
C SER A 650 -34.19 -12.85 49.66
N LEU A 651 -33.95 -13.09 50.95
CA LEU A 651 -32.80 -13.83 51.48
C LEU A 651 -33.28 -14.97 52.38
N LYS A 652 -32.59 -16.11 52.31
CA LYS A 652 -32.79 -17.23 53.24
C LYS A 652 -32.08 -16.96 54.56
N ILE A 653 -32.80 -17.06 55.67
CA ILE A 653 -32.25 -16.94 57.02
C ILE A 653 -32.55 -18.20 57.83
N ILE A 654 -31.67 -18.53 58.77
CA ILE A 654 -31.77 -19.74 59.61
C ILE A 654 -31.84 -19.30 61.07
N LYS A 655 -32.95 -19.58 61.76
CA LYS A 655 -33.12 -19.37 63.21
C LYS A 655 -32.68 -20.63 63.95
N LYS A 656 -31.76 -20.48 64.89
CA LYS A 656 -31.34 -21.55 65.82
C LYS A 656 -32.29 -21.69 67.00
#